data_AF-A0A2N5UZL8-F1
#
_entry.id   AF-A0A2N5UZL8-F1
#
_cell.length_a   1.000
_cell.length_b   1.000
_cell.length_c   1.000
_cell.angle_alpha   90.00
_cell.angle_beta   90.00
_cell.angle_gamma   90.00
#
_symmetry.space_group_name_H-M   'P 1'
#
loop_
_entity.id
_entity.type
_entity.pdbx_description
1 polymer ?
#
loop_
_entity_poly.entity_id
_entity_poly.type
_entity_poly.pdbx_seq_one_letter_code
_entity_poly.pdbx_strand_id
1 'polypeptide(L)'
;MSTFKLNSQKCLAFTRSRTPCPENRAENSKWCPTHEELQGKCMRIYKHHSRQLDRYAVENPYPGFQIPSVDTTQILHQIENQSPTHITNEMIPRLEDMHKIIDPDILRIWYTIARRTWALVNRTVLAREHHHSQFYQSGDHSHRHFNAILRRKQDLLESLMAGIDQRLYQLTIGVEEADWLLSKRTKNSSSDSESDGKSTSSDSVLYGDVDCQEEQKLLEAPPTPPSSPTPCQECQCISEDPDEKLNRRKQAVMGQLVNYLNFPPKDSQLSDLTVREIKEVIRNIFRRVIVRDAGLFVRAKEFNPTPGLPSATVLYSQSDWREPNYQCPIKEFVCSEKLSLKELQRLWGLMKFGKDKIGPELIRNAIADIYRGSSDAYGSDEIQSNCANHKKSTKIWILGGFVWRKAMDGPLPRTGSDHLYAFISCAGCMLSTCRNFEEWAGNRRLVVVGGRYPEWSEPQEPLVERLFRCFKIVLCRHNCNAKLSKVEKIVPKSKKLRTVYTETQERHYLHICMSVGDPRTAKIIDALSALPSSFNLYAKRRDTKEVTHKPSHEDSLWCSRVRSGYTTVERKKKRFTPATAFKADANLFEKNLTSPENSFKHRFEDCWDVLVMDAKAGNFDGFVNSIGKVVLEVTGYESIEAAIKGEEERDNLALNMQSSQPAPKSTQQFYTSYGISTPMAVSRLRCCRSLFREPVCMNENSEPESWF
;
A
#
# COMPACT_ATOMS: atom_id res chain seq x y z
N MET A 1 48.15 37.00 -58.27
CA MET A 1 47.18 35.90 -58.51
C MET A 1 46.82 35.29 -57.16
N SER A 2 45.71 35.74 -56.59
CA SER A 2 45.21 35.30 -55.28
C SER A 2 44.30 34.11 -55.49
N THR A 3 44.71 32.93 -55.04
CA THR A 3 43.89 31.72 -55.05
C THR A 3 42.70 31.91 -54.11
N PHE A 4 41.50 32.06 -54.68
CA PHE A 4 40.25 31.96 -53.94
C PHE A 4 40.17 30.57 -53.30
N LYS A 5 40.40 30.48 -51.98
CA LYS A 5 40.04 29.29 -51.21
C LYS A 5 38.53 29.14 -51.30
N LEU A 6 38.06 28.24 -52.19
CA LEU A 6 36.70 27.73 -52.13
C LEU A 6 36.50 27.18 -50.72
N ASN A 7 35.69 27.89 -49.94
CA ASN A 7 35.28 27.48 -48.61
C ASN A 7 34.45 26.20 -48.82
N SER A 8 35.08 25.03 -48.69
CA SER A 8 34.40 23.75 -48.86
C SER A 8 33.32 23.66 -47.80
N GLN A 9 32.07 23.87 -48.20
CA GLN A 9 30.96 23.82 -47.26
C GLN A 9 30.95 22.42 -46.64
N LYS A 10 30.85 22.36 -45.31
CA LYS A 10 30.84 21.09 -44.58
C LYS A 10 29.48 20.41 -44.73
N CYS A 11 29.46 19.09 -44.56
CA CYS A 11 28.21 18.33 -44.46
C CYS A 11 27.34 18.88 -43.32
N LEU A 12 26.04 19.09 -43.59
CA LEU A 12 25.08 19.61 -42.61
C LEU A 12 24.49 18.54 -41.67
N ALA A 13 24.84 17.26 -41.87
CA ALA A 13 24.38 16.17 -41.02
C ALA A 13 25.14 16.11 -39.70
N PHE A 14 24.52 15.47 -38.71
CA PHE A 14 25.13 15.19 -37.42
C PHE A 14 25.47 13.70 -37.29
N THR A 15 26.57 13.42 -36.60
CA THR A 15 26.95 12.07 -36.20
C THR A 15 26.02 11.55 -35.10
N ARG A 16 26.15 10.26 -34.74
CA ARG A 16 25.38 9.66 -33.62
C ARG A 16 25.65 10.35 -32.28
N SER A 17 26.84 10.90 -32.06
CA SER A 17 27.18 11.67 -30.86
C SER A 17 26.65 13.11 -30.90
N ARG A 18 25.78 13.43 -31.86
CA ARG A 18 25.19 14.77 -32.09
C ARG A 18 26.26 15.83 -32.35
N THR A 19 27.41 15.43 -32.89
CA THR A 19 28.44 16.36 -33.36
C THR A 19 28.28 16.59 -34.86
N PRO A 20 28.61 17.78 -35.39
CA PRO A 20 28.60 18.02 -36.83
C PRO A 20 29.49 17.03 -37.58
N CYS A 21 29.04 16.58 -38.74
CA CYS A 21 29.84 15.68 -39.58
C CYS A 21 31.16 16.36 -40.01
N PRO A 22 32.31 15.68 -39.87
CA PRO A 22 33.61 16.26 -40.23
C PRO A 22 33.85 16.33 -41.74
N GLU A 23 33.08 15.57 -42.53
CA GLU A 23 33.24 15.44 -43.99
C GLU A 23 32.70 16.65 -44.76
N ASN A 24 33.26 16.87 -45.96
CA ASN A 24 32.76 17.89 -46.90
C ASN A 24 31.46 17.42 -47.59
N ARG A 25 30.56 18.36 -47.94
CA ARG A 25 29.37 17.99 -48.72
C ARG A 25 29.73 17.59 -50.15
N ALA A 26 28.96 16.67 -50.72
CA ALA A 26 29.09 16.27 -52.12
C ALA A 26 28.69 17.44 -53.06
N GLU A 27 29.14 17.38 -54.31
CA GLU A 27 28.77 18.38 -55.33
C GLU A 27 27.25 18.41 -55.50
N ASN A 28 26.65 19.59 -55.38
CA ASN A 28 25.19 19.82 -55.38
C ASN A 28 24.37 19.21 -54.23
N SER A 29 25.00 18.72 -53.16
CA SER A 29 24.30 18.21 -51.98
C SER A 29 24.52 19.08 -50.73
N LYS A 30 23.61 18.94 -49.75
CA LYS A 30 23.77 19.44 -48.38
C LYS A 30 24.58 18.48 -47.49
N TRP A 31 24.80 17.24 -47.96
CA TRP A 31 25.37 16.14 -47.19
C TRP A 31 26.58 15.53 -47.92
N CYS A 32 27.46 14.85 -47.18
CA CYS A 32 28.52 14.01 -47.79
C CYS A 32 27.88 12.74 -48.41
N PRO A 33 28.56 12.00 -49.31
CA PRO A 33 27.98 10.84 -49.98
C PRO A 33 27.36 9.80 -49.02
N THR A 34 28.03 9.54 -47.90
CA THR A 34 27.54 8.63 -46.85
C THR A 34 26.25 9.13 -46.21
N HIS A 35 26.18 10.42 -45.89
CA HIS A 35 24.99 11.01 -45.28
C HIS A 35 23.84 11.21 -46.27
N GLU A 36 24.12 11.41 -47.56
CA GLU A 36 23.12 11.39 -48.63
C GLU A 36 22.42 10.02 -48.69
N GLU A 37 23.20 8.95 -48.71
CA GLU A 37 22.67 7.58 -48.72
C GLU A 37 21.87 7.26 -47.44
N LEU A 38 22.41 7.64 -46.27
CA LEU A 38 21.74 7.48 -44.98
C LEU A 38 20.45 8.29 -44.90
N GLN A 39 20.41 9.51 -45.45
CA GLN A 39 19.22 10.35 -45.49
C GLN A 39 18.14 9.67 -46.33
N GLY A 40 18.48 9.18 -47.52
CA GLY A 40 17.57 8.42 -48.37
C GLY A 40 17.06 7.13 -47.71
N LYS A 41 17.90 6.43 -46.95
CA LYS A 41 17.51 5.24 -46.15
C LYS A 41 16.52 5.61 -45.04
N CYS A 42 16.87 6.56 -44.17
CA CYS A 42 16.01 7.01 -43.07
C CYS A 42 14.67 7.54 -43.59
N MET A 43 14.69 8.26 -44.72
CA MET A 43 13.50 8.78 -45.36
C MET A 43 12.57 7.69 -45.89
N ARG A 44 13.13 6.64 -46.52
CA ARG A 44 12.34 5.47 -46.94
C ARG A 44 11.70 4.77 -45.74
N ILE A 45 12.43 4.60 -44.64
CA ILE A 45 11.94 3.94 -43.42
C ILE A 45 10.76 4.72 -42.80
N TYR A 46 10.91 6.03 -42.55
CA TYR A 46 9.81 6.77 -41.92
C TYR A 46 8.60 6.91 -42.84
N LYS A 47 8.79 7.05 -44.17
CA LYS A 47 7.68 7.07 -45.15
C LYS A 47 6.97 5.72 -45.19
N HIS A 48 7.72 4.61 -45.10
CA HIS A 48 7.15 3.27 -45.04
C HIS A 48 6.27 3.09 -43.79
N HIS A 49 6.75 3.46 -42.60
CA HIS A 49 5.95 3.39 -41.37
C HIS A 49 4.73 4.31 -41.41
N SER A 50 4.87 5.52 -41.98
CA SER A 50 3.72 6.44 -42.15
C SER A 50 2.64 5.81 -43.04
N ARG A 51 3.02 5.20 -44.17
CA ARG A 51 2.07 4.50 -45.06
C ARG A 51 1.42 3.28 -44.41
N GLN A 52 2.18 2.52 -43.62
CA GLN A 52 1.63 1.39 -42.86
C GLN A 52 0.59 1.84 -41.83
N LEU A 53 0.86 2.94 -41.13
CA LEU A 53 -0.07 3.54 -40.18
C LEU A 53 -1.37 3.98 -40.89
N ASP A 54 -1.25 4.76 -41.95
CA ASP A 54 -2.40 5.30 -42.68
C ASP A 54 -3.26 4.15 -43.27
N ARG A 55 -2.61 3.16 -43.87
CA ARG A 55 -3.29 1.95 -44.39
C ARG A 55 -4.03 1.18 -43.29
N TYR A 56 -3.37 0.93 -42.16
CA TYR A 56 -3.98 0.17 -41.07
C TYR A 56 -5.22 0.87 -40.49
N ALA A 57 -5.17 2.19 -40.35
CA ALA A 57 -6.27 2.99 -39.82
C ALA A 57 -7.51 2.97 -40.72
N VAL A 58 -7.33 2.88 -42.04
CA VAL A 58 -8.44 2.79 -43.00
C VAL A 58 -9.00 1.35 -43.07
N GLU A 59 -8.13 0.35 -43.07
CA GLU A 59 -8.52 -1.07 -43.17
C GLU A 59 -9.21 -1.60 -41.89
N ASN A 60 -9.00 -0.96 -40.74
CA ASN A 60 -9.47 -1.44 -39.44
C ASN A 60 -10.27 -0.35 -38.69
N PRO A 61 -11.43 0.07 -39.20
CA PRO A 61 -12.27 1.04 -38.49
C PRO A 61 -12.83 0.45 -37.19
N TYR A 62 -13.08 1.30 -36.20
CA TYR A 62 -13.67 0.91 -34.94
C TYR A 62 -15.15 0.50 -35.14
N PRO A 63 -15.56 -0.75 -34.84
CA PRO A 63 -16.94 -1.18 -35.03
C PRO A 63 -17.93 -0.33 -34.23
N GLY A 64 -18.99 0.15 -34.88
CA GLY A 64 -20.01 1.00 -34.25
C GLY A 64 -19.60 2.47 -34.06
N PHE A 65 -18.41 2.88 -34.50
CA PHE A 65 -17.99 4.28 -34.54
C PHE A 65 -18.10 4.82 -35.97
N GLN A 66 -18.90 5.88 -36.15
CA GLN A 66 -19.01 6.58 -37.42
C GLN A 66 -18.01 7.73 -37.44
N ILE A 67 -17.09 7.72 -38.41
CA ILE A 67 -16.18 8.85 -38.65
C ILE A 67 -17.04 10.02 -39.17
N PRO A 68 -17.00 11.20 -38.53
CA PRO A 68 -17.76 12.36 -39.00
C PRO A 68 -17.44 12.70 -40.45
N SER A 69 -18.43 12.49 -41.34
CA SER A 69 -18.50 12.92 -42.76
C SER A 69 -17.16 13.05 -43.51
N VAL A 70 -16.59 11.92 -43.90
CA VAL A 70 -15.79 11.84 -45.13
C VAL A 70 -16.36 10.67 -45.92
N ASP A 71 -16.88 10.94 -47.11
CA ASP A 71 -17.53 9.96 -47.99
C ASP A 71 -16.55 8.80 -48.26
N THR A 72 -16.73 7.66 -47.59
CA THR A 72 -15.79 6.54 -47.60
C THR A 72 -15.60 5.95 -49.01
N THR A 73 -16.60 6.12 -49.88
CA THR A 73 -16.60 5.78 -51.30
C THR A 73 -15.68 6.68 -52.14
N GLN A 74 -15.46 7.94 -51.75
CA GLN A 74 -14.48 8.81 -52.44
C GLN A 74 -13.03 8.50 -52.02
N ILE A 75 -12.80 8.07 -50.78
CA ILE A 75 -11.45 7.74 -50.28
C ILE A 75 -10.89 6.51 -51.02
N LEU A 76 -11.67 5.44 -51.17
CA LEU A 76 -11.21 4.23 -51.86
C LEU A 76 -10.86 4.46 -53.34
N HIS A 77 -11.55 5.38 -54.02
CA HIS A 77 -11.26 5.74 -55.41
C HIS A 77 -10.15 6.80 -55.59
N GLN A 78 -9.85 7.61 -54.57
CA GLN A 78 -8.76 8.60 -54.60
C GLN A 78 -7.39 8.05 -54.17
N ILE A 79 -7.35 6.88 -53.52
CA ILE A 79 -6.11 6.23 -53.05
C ILE A 79 -5.14 5.88 -54.19
N GLU A 80 -5.62 5.69 -55.43
CA GLU A 80 -4.73 5.38 -56.56
C GLU A 80 -3.94 6.59 -57.09
N ASN A 81 -4.37 7.84 -56.84
CA ASN A 81 -3.77 9.00 -57.52
C ASN A 81 -3.43 10.21 -56.62
N GLN A 82 -3.75 10.20 -55.32
CA GLN A 82 -3.34 11.28 -54.41
C GLN A 82 -2.74 10.74 -53.11
N SER A 83 -1.73 11.46 -52.61
CA SER A 83 -0.99 11.16 -51.38
C SER A 83 -1.93 10.74 -50.24
N PRO A 84 -1.66 9.60 -49.56
CA PRO A 84 -2.57 9.03 -48.58
C PRO A 84 -2.94 10.07 -47.53
N THR A 85 -4.26 10.27 -47.32
CA THR A 85 -4.80 11.10 -46.25
C THR A 85 -4.22 10.59 -44.93
N HIS A 86 -3.34 11.39 -44.31
CA HIS A 86 -2.78 11.06 -43.02
C HIS A 86 -3.91 10.75 -42.04
N ILE A 87 -3.78 9.68 -41.24
CA ILE A 87 -4.67 9.38 -40.12
C ILE A 87 -5.05 10.68 -39.41
N THR A 88 -6.32 11.01 -39.23
CA THR A 88 -6.72 12.24 -38.52
C THR A 88 -7.04 11.93 -37.07
N ASN A 89 -7.11 12.96 -36.22
CA ASN A 89 -7.57 12.76 -34.83
C ASN A 89 -9.04 12.32 -34.77
N GLU A 90 -9.82 12.55 -35.82
CA GLU A 90 -11.24 12.21 -35.93
C GLU A 90 -11.47 10.72 -36.22
N MET A 91 -10.44 10.02 -36.72
CA MET A 91 -10.45 8.57 -36.90
C MET A 91 -10.26 7.80 -35.58
N ILE A 92 -9.87 8.48 -34.50
CA ILE A 92 -9.72 7.90 -33.17
C ILE A 92 -10.98 8.23 -32.36
N PRO A 93 -11.76 7.22 -31.91
CA PRO A 93 -12.95 7.44 -31.10
C PRO A 93 -12.66 8.26 -29.85
N ARG A 94 -13.60 9.11 -29.47
CA ARG A 94 -13.50 9.83 -28.20
C ARG A 94 -13.95 8.92 -27.05
N LEU A 95 -13.61 9.31 -25.83
CA LEU A 95 -14.01 8.54 -24.65
C LEU A 95 -15.54 8.48 -24.52
N GLU A 96 -16.26 9.52 -24.93
CA GLU A 96 -17.73 9.57 -24.90
C GLU A 96 -18.36 8.53 -25.83
N ASP A 97 -17.72 8.24 -26.96
CA ASP A 97 -18.21 7.23 -27.91
C ASP A 97 -18.05 5.82 -27.37
N MET A 98 -16.94 5.56 -26.68
CA MET A 98 -16.69 4.28 -26.01
C MET A 98 -17.74 3.97 -24.92
N HIS A 99 -18.23 4.98 -24.18
CA HIS A 99 -19.24 4.76 -23.13
C HIS A 99 -20.58 4.26 -23.68
N LYS A 100 -20.86 4.48 -24.98
CA LYS A 100 -22.06 3.99 -25.66
C LYS A 100 -21.98 2.48 -25.95
N ILE A 101 -20.78 1.90 -25.91
CA ILE A 101 -20.59 0.46 -26.12
C ILE A 101 -20.86 -0.30 -24.81
N ILE A 102 -21.76 -1.28 -24.91
CA ILE A 102 -22.16 -2.15 -23.80
C ILE A 102 -21.53 -3.54 -23.96
N ASP A 103 -21.25 -3.96 -25.19
CA ASP A 103 -20.68 -5.27 -25.50
C ASP A 103 -19.16 -5.29 -25.19
N PRO A 104 -18.71 -6.16 -24.25
CA PRO A 104 -17.29 -6.34 -23.96
C PRO A 104 -16.46 -6.81 -25.16
N ASP A 105 -17.02 -7.60 -26.08
CA ASP A 105 -16.28 -8.11 -27.24
C ASP A 105 -15.97 -7.00 -28.25
N ILE A 106 -16.91 -6.07 -28.46
CA ILE A 106 -16.66 -4.87 -29.27
C ILE A 106 -15.56 -4.01 -28.64
N LEU A 107 -15.60 -3.81 -27.32
CA LEU A 107 -14.55 -3.07 -26.60
C LEU A 107 -13.17 -3.74 -26.72
N ARG A 108 -13.09 -5.07 -26.70
CA ARG A 108 -11.83 -5.81 -26.93
C ARG A 108 -11.29 -5.61 -28.35
N ILE A 109 -12.17 -5.58 -29.34
CA ILE A 109 -11.80 -5.26 -30.72
C ILE A 109 -11.26 -3.82 -30.80
N TRP A 110 -11.97 -2.85 -30.19
CA TRP A 110 -11.50 -1.47 -30.10
C TRP A 110 -10.12 -1.36 -29.45
N TYR A 111 -9.88 -2.09 -28.36
CA TYR A 111 -8.58 -2.10 -27.70
C TYR A 111 -7.48 -2.63 -28.62
N THR A 112 -7.75 -3.72 -29.33
CA THR A 112 -6.79 -4.34 -30.27
C THR A 112 -6.41 -3.38 -31.39
N ILE A 113 -7.41 -2.71 -31.99
CA ILE A 113 -7.21 -1.69 -33.02
C ILE A 113 -6.39 -0.52 -32.46
N ALA A 114 -6.75 0.00 -31.29
CA ALA A 114 -6.06 1.12 -30.66
C ALA A 114 -4.59 0.79 -30.34
N ARG A 115 -4.33 -0.40 -29.78
CA ARG A 115 -2.98 -0.87 -29.45
C ARG A 115 -2.11 -1.03 -30.69
N ARG A 116 -2.66 -1.61 -31.76
CA ARG A 116 -1.92 -1.78 -33.01
C ARG A 116 -1.64 -0.44 -33.70
N THR A 117 -2.62 0.46 -33.71
CA THR A 117 -2.46 1.83 -34.22
C THR A 117 -1.38 2.57 -33.42
N TRP A 118 -1.41 2.50 -32.09
CA TRP A 118 -0.41 3.14 -31.22
C TRP A 118 1.00 2.64 -31.53
N ALA A 119 1.18 1.34 -31.73
CA ALA A 119 2.49 0.77 -32.07
C ALA A 119 3.03 1.30 -33.42
N LEU A 120 2.15 1.44 -34.43
CA LEU A 120 2.50 2.02 -35.73
C LEU A 120 2.82 3.52 -35.63
N VAL A 121 2.05 4.28 -34.84
CA VAL A 121 2.34 5.69 -34.56
C VAL A 121 3.71 5.81 -33.88
N ASN A 122 3.99 4.98 -32.86
CA ASN A 122 5.27 5.01 -32.15
C ASN A 122 6.48 4.74 -33.04
N ARG A 123 6.40 3.72 -33.91
CA ARG A 123 7.44 3.45 -34.91
C ARG A 123 7.65 4.63 -35.85
N THR A 124 6.55 5.27 -36.27
CA THR A 124 6.61 6.46 -37.14
C THR A 124 7.27 7.64 -36.45
N VAL A 125 6.93 7.91 -35.19
CA VAL A 125 7.55 8.97 -34.36
C VAL A 125 9.05 8.72 -34.22
N LEU A 126 9.45 7.52 -33.78
CA LEU A 126 10.87 7.18 -33.59
C LEU A 126 11.68 7.31 -34.88
N ALA A 127 11.16 6.78 -36.00
CA ALA A 127 11.83 6.88 -37.30
C ALA A 127 11.97 8.35 -37.77
N ARG A 128 10.93 9.18 -37.56
CA ARG A 128 10.95 10.60 -37.92
C ARG A 128 11.85 11.43 -37.01
N GLU A 129 11.87 11.15 -35.71
CA GLU A 129 12.76 11.80 -34.74
C GLU A 129 14.21 11.47 -35.02
N HIS A 130 14.51 10.20 -35.33
CA HIS A 130 15.85 9.80 -35.74
C HIS A 130 16.30 10.58 -36.97
N HIS A 131 15.49 10.59 -38.04
CA HIS A 131 15.75 11.37 -39.25
C HIS A 131 15.87 12.88 -38.97
N HIS A 132 14.98 13.46 -38.16
CA HIS A 132 15.03 14.90 -37.84
C HIS A 132 16.28 15.26 -37.04
N SER A 133 16.63 14.47 -36.02
CA SER A 133 17.80 14.72 -35.18
C SER A 133 19.12 14.64 -35.94
N GLN A 134 19.20 13.75 -36.94
CA GLN A 134 20.41 13.53 -37.71
C GLN A 134 20.61 14.55 -38.85
N PHE A 135 19.53 15.05 -39.45
CA PHE A 135 19.61 15.86 -40.68
C PHE A 135 19.06 17.29 -40.55
N TYR A 136 18.30 17.60 -39.49
CA TYR A 136 17.51 18.85 -39.39
C TYR A 136 17.49 19.49 -37.99
N GLN A 137 18.52 19.25 -37.15
CA GLN A 137 18.56 19.63 -35.73
C GLN A 137 18.21 21.12 -35.46
N SER A 138 18.42 22.02 -36.43
CA SER A 138 18.27 23.48 -36.28
C SER A 138 17.12 24.17 -37.02
N GLY A 139 16.22 23.51 -37.78
CA GLY A 139 15.32 24.36 -38.60
C GLY A 139 14.14 23.80 -39.38
N ASP A 140 13.72 22.54 -39.23
CA ASP A 140 12.49 22.09 -39.91
C ASP A 140 11.27 22.13 -38.97
N HIS A 141 10.60 23.28 -38.95
CA HIS A 141 9.35 23.47 -38.21
C HIS A 141 8.24 22.51 -38.65
N SER A 142 8.20 22.13 -39.93
CA SER A 142 7.17 21.22 -40.46
C SER A 142 7.35 19.80 -39.91
N HIS A 143 8.59 19.31 -39.81
CA HIS A 143 8.90 18.02 -39.19
C HIS A 143 8.59 18.02 -37.69
N ARG A 144 8.95 19.10 -36.97
CA ARG A 144 8.62 19.23 -35.54
C ARG A 144 7.12 19.26 -35.30
N HIS A 145 6.39 20.04 -36.09
CA HIS A 145 4.93 20.13 -36.02
C HIS A 145 4.26 18.78 -36.29
N PHE A 146 4.70 18.06 -37.33
CA PHE A 146 4.15 16.73 -37.62
C PHE A 146 4.45 15.71 -36.53
N ASN A 147 5.65 15.71 -35.95
CA ASN A 147 5.97 14.86 -34.80
C ASN A 147 5.10 15.21 -33.59
N ALA A 148 4.80 16.49 -33.35
CA ALA A 148 3.88 16.90 -32.30
C ALA A 148 2.45 16.36 -32.55
N ILE A 149 1.97 16.36 -33.81
CA ILE A 149 0.69 15.74 -34.18
C ILE A 149 0.70 14.24 -33.89
N LEU A 150 1.76 13.52 -34.28
CA LEU A 150 1.86 12.09 -34.01
C LEU A 150 1.90 11.78 -32.52
N ARG A 151 2.66 12.54 -31.73
CA ARG A 151 2.70 12.40 -30.27
C ARG A 151 1.32 12.62 -29.65
N ARG A 152 0.60 13.67 -30.07
CA ARG A 152 -0.79 13.89 -29.64
C ARG A 152 -1.70 12.69 -29.95
N LYS A 153 -1.52 12.02 -31.09
CA LYS A 153 -2.27 10.78 -31.41
C LYS A 153 -1.88 9.61 -30.51
N GLN A 154 -0.60 9.49 -30.14
CA GLN A 154 -0.19 8.50 -29.15
C GLN A 154 -0.92 8.73 -27.83
N ASP A 155 -0.97 9.97 -27.35
CA ASP A 155 -1.65 10.33 -26.10
C ASP A 155 -3.16 10.03 -26.16
N LEU A 156 -3.81 10.32 -27.30
CA LEU A 156 -5.22 9.98 -27.52
C LEU A 156 -5.46 8.47 -27.49
N LEU A 157 -4.61 7.68 -28.16
CA LEU A 157 -4.72 6.22 -28.19
C LEU A 157 -4.45 5.61 -26.82
N GLU A 158 -3.48 6.13 -26.05
CA GLU A 158 -3.24 5.71 -24.67
C GLU A 158 -4.45 6.01 -23.78
N SER A 159 -5.04 7.19 -23.92
CA SER A 159 -6.25 7.58 -23.20
C SER A 159 -7.43 6.69 -23.55
N LEU A 160 -7.63 6.39 -24.84
CA LEU A 160 -8.69 5.49 -25.32
C LEU A 160 -8.50 4.07 -24.78
N MET A 161 -7.29 3.50 -24.86
CA MET A 161 -7.00 2.19 -24.30
C MET A 161 -7.28 2.12 -22.78
N ALA A 162 -6.86 3.13 -22.03
CA ALA A 162 -7.14 3.22 -20.59
C ALA A 162 -8.64 3.34 -20.29
N GLY A 163 -9.37 4.12 -21.09
CA GLY A 163 -10.83 4.21 -21.02
C GLY A 163 -11.50 2.87 -21.27
N ILE A 164 -11.05 2.14 -22.30
CA ILE A 164 -11.61 0.83 -22.66
C ILE A 164 -11.38 -0.16 -21.52
N ASP A 165 -10.18 -0.22 -20.96
CA ASP A 165 -9.89 -1.07 -19.80
C ASP A 165 -10.78 -0.71 -18.60
N GLN A 166 -10.99 0.57 -18.33
CA GLN A 166 -11.90 1.04 -17.28
C GLN A 166 -13.37 0.64 -17.53
N ARG A 167 -13.82 0.68 -18.78
CA ARG A 167 -15.18 0.29 -19.17
C ARG A 167 -15.37 -1.23 -19.10
N LEU A 168 -14.42 -2.00 -19.62
CA LEU A 168 -14.39 -3.47 -19.51
C LEU A 168 -14.37 -3.92 -18.06
N TYR A 169 -13.59 -3.25 -17.21
CA TYR A 169 -13.58 -3.45 -15.78
C TYR A 169 -14.98 -3.26 -15.17
N GLN A 170 -15.63 -2.11 -15.44
CA GLN A 170 -17.00 -1.80 -14.96
C GLN A 170 -18.04 -2.82 -15.43
N LEU A 171 -17.98 -3.26 -16.69
CA LEU A 171 -18.90 -4.26 -17.22
C LEU A 171 -18.67 -5.62 -16.56
N THR A 172 -17.42 -6.05 -16.43
CA THR A 172 -17.07 -7.35 -15.85
C THR A 172 -17.47 -7.44 -14.37
N ILE A 173 -17.18 -6.42 -13.58
CA ILE A 173 -17.57 -6.41 -12.16
C ILE A 173 -19.08 -6.23 -11.99
N GLY A 174 -19.78 -5.56 -12.91
CA GLY A 174 -21.24 -5.51 -12.90
C GLY A 174 -21.86 -6.90 -13.12
N VAL A 175 -21.32 -7.67 -14.07
CA VAL A 175 -21.74 -9.06 -14.32
C VAL A 175 -21.43 -9.97 -13.12
N GLU A 176 -20.27 -9.79 -12.48
CA GLU A 176 -19.87 -10.57 -11.30
C GLU A 176 -20.43 -10.01 -9.98
N GLU A 177 -21.35 -9.03 -10.04
CA GLU A 177 -21.94 -8.32 -8.89
C GLU A 177 -20.91 -7.80 -7.86
N ALA A 178 -19.72 -7.43 -8.33
CA ALA A 178 -18.55 -7.04 -7.57
C ALA A 178 -18.36 -5.51 -7.53
N ASP A 179 -19.43 -4.72 -7.60
CA ASP A 179 -19.41 -3.24 -7.60
C ASP A 179 -18.67 -2.60 -6.40
N TRP A 180 -18.46 -3.38 -5.34
CA TRP A 180 -17.64 -2.95 -4.20
C TRP A 180 -16.21 -2.62 -4.59
N LEU A 181 -15.71 -3.16 -5.69
CA LEU A 181 -14.42 -2.78 -6.27
C LEU A 181 -14.41 -1.35 -6.85
N LEU A 182 -15.58 -0.84 -7.30
CA LEU A 182 -15.73 0.54 -7.79
C LEU A 182 -15.87 1.58 -6.70
N SER A 183 -16.22 1.16 -5.48
CA SER A 183 -16.35 2.08 -4.36
C SER A 183 -14.98 2.64 -3.99
N LYS A 184 -14.57 3.73 -4.66
CA LYS A 184 -13.55 4.64 -4.13
C LYS A 184 -14.00 4.95 -2.72
N ARG A 185 -13.17 4.56 -1.75
CA ARG A 185 -13.41 4.77 -0.33
C ARG A 185 -13.74 6.24 -0.16
N THR A 186 -15.03 6.56 -0.06
CA THR A 186 -15.48 7.90 0.30
C THR A 186 -14.76 8.16 1.60
N LYS A 187 -13.89 9.18 1.64
CA LYS A 187 -13.41 9.68 2.91
C LYS A 187 -14.67 10.15 3.62
N ASN A 188 -15.25 9.28 4.44
CA ASN A 188 -16.28 9.67 5.38
C ASN A 188 -15.59 10.69 6.29
N SER A 189 -15.73 11.97 5.93
CA SER A 189 -15.74 13.03 6.91
C SER A 189 -16.85 12.66 7.88
N SER A 190 -16.46 12.25 9.08
CA SER A 190 -17.36 12.19 10.22
C SER A 190 -18.08 13.54 10.32
N SER A 191 -19.39 13.55 10.16
CA SER A 191 -20.22 14.69 10.55
C SER A 191 -21.65 14.21 10.75
N ASP A 192 -21.88 13.59 11.91
CA ASP A 192 -23.12 13.84 12.62
C ASP A 192 -22.90 15.11 13.46
N SER A 193 -23.63 16.18 13.15
CA SER A 193 -24.23 17.16 14.08
C SER A 193 -24.56 18.45 13.33
N GLU A 194 -25.85 18.74 13.28
CA GLU A 194 -26.45 20.03 12.93
C GLU A 194 -25.90 21.16 13.82
N SER A 195 -25.61 22.33 13.24
CA SER A 195 -26.08 23.64 13.73
C SER A 195 -25.51 24.79 12.90
N ASP A 196 -26.40 25.74 12.61
CA ASP A 196 -26.19 26.96 11.85
C ASP A 196 -25.12 27.90 12.41
N GLY A 197 -24.43 28.58 11.49
CA GLY A 197 -23.56 29.70 11.81
C GLY A 197 -22.92 30.32 10.56
N LYS A 198 -23.67 31.21 9.89
CA LYS A 198 -23.20 32.07 8.78
C LYS A 198 -21.79 32.61 9.01
N SER A 199 -20.88 32.32 8.08
CA SER A 199 -19.69 33.13 7.82
C SER A 199 -19.27 32.96 6.37
N THR A 200 -19.54 33.99 5.58
CA THR A 200 -19.08 34.19 4.21
C THR A 200 -17.57 34.44 4.20
N SER A 201 -16.78 33.57 3.57
CA SER A 201 -15.53 33.96 2.92
C SER A 201 -15.35 33.16 1.64
N SER A 202 -15.69 33.79 0.52
CA SER A 202 -15.34 33.36 -0.81
C SER A 202 -13.85 33.58 -1.00
N ASP A 203 -13.07 32.51 -1.13
CA ASP A 203 -11.66 32.60 -1.56
C ASP A 203 -11.43 31.56 -2.66
N SER A 204 -11.96 31.90 -3.83
CA SER A 204 -11.70 31.22 -5.09
C SER A 204 -10.32 31.65 -5.59
N VAL A 205 -9.29 30.84 -5.31
CA VAL A 205 -7.99 31.01 -5.94
C VAL A 205 -8.10 30.58 -7.41
N LEU A 206 -8.35 31.56 -8.26
CA LEU A 206 -8.10 31.53 -9.70
C LEU A 206 -6.59 31.35 -9.91
N TYR A 207 -6.18 30.19 -10.43
CA TYR A 207 -4.86 30.06 -11.03
C TYR A 207 -4.92 30.68 -12.43
N GLY A 208 -4.31 31.86 -12.56
CA GLY A 208 -4.11 32.53 -13.82
C GLY A 208 -3.11 31.78 -14.70
N ASP A 209 -3.39 31.79 -16.00
CA ASP A 209 -2.46 31.53 -17.08
C ASP A 209 -1.16 32.34 -16.86
N VAL A 210 -0.04 31.64 -16.82
CA VAL A 210 1.29 32.25 -16.87
C VAL A 210 1.89 31.93 -18.22
N ASP A 211 1.93 32.97 -19.05
CA ASP A 211 2.72 33.07 -20.28
C ASP A 211 4.19 32.71 -20.01
N CYS A 212 4.68 31.72 -20.73
CA CYS A 212 6.11 31.43 -20.84
C CYS A 212 6.78 32.49 -21.73
N GLN A 213 7.34 33.55 -21.14
CA GLN A 213 8.35 34.36 -21.81
C GLN A 213 9.76 33.83 -21.52
N GLU A 214 10.48 33.55 -22.61
CA GLU A 214 11.90 33.25 -22.67
C GLU A 214 12.75 34.41 -22.11
N GLU A 215 13.57 34.14 -21.10
CA GLU A 215 14.77 34.94 -20.82
C GLU A 215 16.02 34.11 -21.16
N GLN A 216 16.68 34.50 -22.25
CA GLN A 216 18.03 34.08 -22.61
C GLN A 216 19.03 34.56 -21.55
N LYS A 217 19.62 33.63 -20.78
CA LYS A 217 20.91 33.87 -20.11
C LYS A 217 22.01 33.12 -20.85
N LEU A 218 22.83 33.89 -21.55
CA LEU A 218 24.17 33.51 -22.02
C LEU A 218 25.01 33.09 -20.81
N LEU A 219 25.40 31.81 -20.78
CA LEU A 219 26.52 31.31 -19.99
C LEU A 219 27.61 30.89 -20.97
N GLU A 220 28.72 31.64 -20.95
CA GLU A 220 29.96 31.32 -21.64
C GLU A 220 30.50 29.96 -21.18
N ALA A 221 30.87 29.12 -22.14
CA ALA A 221 31.56 27.86 -21.87
C ALA A 221 33.07 28.12 -21.66
N PRO A 222 33.73 27.41 -20.74
CA PRO A 222 35.17 27.51 -20.54
C PRO A 222 35.98 26.86 -21.70
N PRO A 223 37.25 27.24 -21.89
CA PRO A 223 38.04 26.85 -23.06
C PRO A 223 38.46 25.37 -23.01
N THR A 224 38.34 24.71 -24.16
CA THR A 224 38.78 23.33 -24.42
C THR A 224 40.31 23.25 -24.47
N PRO A 225 40.95 22.23 -23.87
CA PRO A 225 42.37 21.94 -24.10
C PRO A 225 42.59 21.30 -25.48
N PRO A 226 43.77 21.47 -26.11
CA PRO A 226 44.08 20.86 -27.38
C PRO A 226 44.70 19.48 -27.13
N SER A 227 44.20 18.43 -27.80
CA SER A 227 44.98 17.28 -28.27
C SER A 227 44.09 16.31 -29.03
N SER A 228 44.56 15.94 -30.22
CA SER A 228 44.00 15.01 -31.18
C SER A 228 43.55 13.66 -30.58
N PRO A 229 42.61 12.98 -31.24
CA PRO A 229 42.85 11.59 -31.56
C PRO A 229 42.72 11.31 -33.05
N THR A 230 43.66 10.48 -33.49
CA THR A 230 43.71 9.67 -34.71
C THR A 230 42.32 9.17 -35.13
N PRO A 231 41.98 9.11 -36.44
CA PRO A 231 40.70 8.55 -36.87
C PRO A 231 40.70 7.04 -36.55
N CYS A 232 39.93 6.64 -35.55
CA CYS A 232 39.69 5.22 -35.29
C CYS A 232 38.85 4.65 -36.45
N GLN A 233 39.49 3.82 -37.26
CA GLN A 233 38.91 3.13 -38.41
C GLN A 233 38.04 1.92 -38.01
N GLU A 234 37.74 1.75 -36.72
CA GLU A 234 36.87 0.72 -36.16
C GLU A 234 35.92 1.30 -35.11
N CYS A 235 35.07 2.26 -35.51
CA CYS A 235 33.77 2.41 -34.83
C CYS A 235 32.88 1.25 -35.27
N GLN A 236 33.19 0.04 -34.80
CA GLN A 236 32.34 -1.11 -34.98
C GLN A 236 30.96 -0.80 -34.39
N CYS A 237 29.99 -0.86 -35.30
CA CYS A 237 28.60 -0.56 -35.10
C CYS A 237 27.98 -1.59 -34.16
N ILE A 238 27.95 -1.30 -32.85
CA ILE A 238 26.99 -1.94 -31.94
C ILE A 238 25.95 -0.88 -31.58
N SER A 239 25.04 -0.65 -32.52
CA SER A 239 23.76 -0.03 -32.21
C SER A 239 22.93 -1.11 -31.52
N GLU A 240 22.90 -1.11 -30.18
CA GLU A 240 21.87 -1.90 -29.48
C GLU A 240 20.50 -1.50 -30.04
N ASP A 241 19.77 -2.49 -30.54
CA ASP A 241 18.45 -2.30 -31.11
C ASP A 241 17.52 -1.70 -30.02
N PRO A 242 16.81 -0.59 -30.27
CA PRO A 242 15.84 -0.05 -29.32
C PRO A 242 14.83 -1.10 -28.83
N ASP A 243 14.46 -2.07 -29.67
CA ASP A 243 13.58 -3.17 -29.29
C ASP A 243 14.28 -4.16 -28.34
N GLU A 244 15.58 -4.43 -28.54
CA GLU A 244 16.39 -5.24 -27.63
C GLU A 244 16.58 -4.56 -26.27
N LYS A 245 16.79 -3.23 -26.24
CA LYS A 245 16.83 -2.44 -24.99
C LYS A 245 15.49 -2.47 -24.26
N LEU A 246 14.38 -2.36 -24.98
CA LEU A 246 13.03 -2.46 -24.41
C LEU A 246 12.77 -3.86 -23.84
N ASN A 247 13.15 -4.90 -24.58
CA ASN A 247 13.02 -6.29 -24.15
C ASN A 247 13.86 -6.58 -22.91
N ARG A 248 15.11 -6.11 -22.85
CA ARG A 248 15.96 -6.22 -21.64
C ARG A 248 15.31 -5.56 -20.42
N ARG A 249 14.74 -4.35 -20.58
CA ARG A 249 13.98 -3.68 -19.50
C ARG A 249 12.74 -4.48 -19.08
N LYS A 250 12.00 -5.04 -20.04
CA LYS A 250 10.83 -5.89 -19.77
C LYS A 250 11.23 -7.13 -18.97
N GLN A 251 12.28 -7.82 -19.41
CA GLN A 251 12.81 -9.01 -18.72
C GLN A 251 13.32 -8.68 -17.31
N ALA A 252 13.98 -7.53 -17.12
CA ALA A 252 14.43 -7.10 -15.80
C ALA A 252 13.25 -6.92 -14.82
N VAL A 253 12.18 -6.22 -15.23
CA VAL A 253 10.98 -6.04 -14.38
C VAL A 253 10.25 -7.36 -14.15
N MET A 254 10.14 -8.21 -15.18
CA MET A 254 9.58 -9.56 -15.03
C MET A 254 10.36 -10.40 -14.01
N GLY A 255 11.69 -10.38 -14.07
CA GLY A 255 12.56 -11.05 -13.11
C GLY A 255 12.29 -10.58 -11.68
N GLN A 256 12.16 -9.26 -11.46
CA GLN A 256 11.81 -8.70 -10.15
C GLN A 256 10.44 -9.20 -9.66
N LEU A 257 9.42 -9.20 -10.52
CA LEU A 257 8.08 -9.70 -10.16
C LEU A 257 8.06 -11.20 -9.86
N VAL A 258 8.79 -11.99 -10.64
CA VAL A 258 8.95 -13.44 -10.46
C VAL A 258 9.73 -13.76 -9.17
N ASN A 259 10.68 -12.91 -8.78
CA ASN A 259 11.42 -13.08 -7.52
C ASN A 259 10.49 -13.02 -6.30
N TYR A 260 9.49 -12.14 -6.28
CA TYR A 260 8.45 -12.17 -5.24
C TYR A 260 7.75 -13.53 -5.19
N LEU A 261 7.33 -14.07 -6.33
CA LEU A 261 6.57 -15.32 -6.41
C LEU A 261 7.40 -16.57 -6.09
N ASN A 262 8.72 -16.48 -6.22
CA ASN A 262 9.64 -17.56 -5.88
C ASN A 262 10.02 -17.55 -4.38
N PHE A 263 9.66 -16.51 -3.63
CA PHE A 263 9.95 -16.43 -2.20
C PHE A 263 8.99 -17.33 -1.36
N PRO A 264 9.47 -17.98 -0.29
CA PRO A 264 10.86 -18.06 0.16
C PRO A 264 11.71 -18.99 -0.73
N PRO A 265 13.05 -18.82 -0.77
CA PRO A 265 13.96 -19.68 -1.53
C PRO A 265 13.79 -21.16 -1.17
N LYS A 266 14.06 -22.05 -2.14
CA LYS A 266 13.91 -23.51 -1.94
C LYS A 266 14.77 -24.05 -0.78
N ASP A 267 15.94 -23.43 -0.55
CA ASP A 267 16.88 -23.83 0.51
C ASP A 267 16.54 -23.21 1.88
N SER A 268 15.35 -22.64 2.04
CA SER A 268 14.91 -22.08 3.32
C SER A 268 14.80 -23.19 4.37
N GLN A 269 15.29 -22.92 5.58
CA GLN A 269 15.13 -23.82 6.74
C GLN A 269 13.69 -23.81 7.31
N LEU A 270 12.70 -23.46 6.49
CA LEU A 270 11.28 -23.39 6.86
C LEU A 270 10.60 -24.72 6.54
N SER A 271 9.52 -25.05 7.25
CA SER A 271 8.72 -26.24 6.90
C SER A 271 8.01 -26.03 5.57
N ASP A 272 7.78 -27.12 4.83
CA ASP A 272 7.08 -27.08 3.53
C ASP A 272 5.72 -26.37 3.60
N LEU A 273 4.96 -26.61 4.67
CA LEU A 273 3.68 -25.95 4.89
C LEU A 273 3.84 -24.43 5.04
N THR A 274 4.81 -23.98 5.84
CA THR A 274 5.10 -22.55 6.02
C THR A 274 5.52 -21.90 4.70
N VAL A 275 6.34 -22.59 3.90
CA VAL A 275 6.75 -22.14 2.57
C VAL A 275 5.53 -21.98 1.64
N ARG A 276 4.60 -22.95 1.65
CA ARG A 276 3.35 -22.87 0.87
C ARG A 276 2.47 -21.72 1.34
N GLU A 277 2.30 -21.53 2.64
CA GLU A 277 1.52 -20.43 3.22
C GLU A 277 2.07 -19.07 2.78
N ILE A 278 3.38 -18.82 2.94
CA ILE A 278 4.00 -17.56 2.54
C ILE A 278 3.83 -17.30 1.04
N LYS A 279 4.03 -18.33 0.21
CA LYS A 279 3.78 -18.23 -1.24
C LYS A 279 2.35 -17.83 -1.53
N GLU A 280 1.39 -18.42 -0.82
CA GLU A 280 -0.02 -18.07 -0.99
C GLU A 280 -0.36 -16.66 -0.48
N VAL A 281 0.28 -16.19 0.59
CA VAL A 281 0.17 -14.78 1.02
C VAL A 281 0.62 -13.86 -0.11
N ILE A 282 1.79 -14.11 -0.71
CA ILE A 282 2.31 -13.30 -1.81
C ILE A 282 1.36 -13.35 -3.01
N ARG A 283 0.87 -14.52 -3.38
CA ARG A 283 -0.11 -14.66 -4.47
C ARG A 283 -1.39 -13.88 -4.20
N ASN A 284 -1.92 -13.92 -2.98
CA ASN A 284 -3.09 -13.11 -2.59
C ASN A 284 -2.82 -11.61 -2.57
N ILE A 285 -1.60 -11.18 -2.24
CA ILE A 285 -1.18 -9.79 -2.40
C ILE A 285 -1.25 -9.38 -3.89
N PHE A 286 -0.68 -10.19 -4.80
CA PHE A 286 -0.78 -9.95 -6.25
C PHE A 286 -2.24 -9.84 -6.70
N ARG A 287 -3.10 -10.80 -6.32
CA ARG A 287 -4.52 -10.77 -6.68
C ARG A 287 -5.21 -9.49 -6.17
N ARG A 288 -4.96 -9.12 -4.91
CA ARG A 288 -5.54 -7.90 -4.31
C ARG A 288 -5.04 -6.60 -4.97
N VAL A 289 -3.81 -6.57 -5.46
CA VAL A 289 -3.28 -5.45 -6.24
C VAL A 289 -3.92 -5.42 -7.62
N ILE A 290 -3.98 -6.55 -8.32
CA ILE A 290 -4.53 -6.67 -9.67
C ILE A 290 -6.00 -6.27 -9.72
N VAL A 291 -6.84 -6.72 -8.77
CA VAL A 291 -8.28 -6.38 -8.78
C VAL A 291 -8.59 -4.90 -8.57
N ARG A 292 -7.64 -4.12 -8.04
CA ARG A 292 -7.79 -2.67 -7.82
C ARG A 292 -7.42 -1.86 -9.05
N ASP A 293 -6.89 -2.51 -10.08
CA ASP A 293 -6.34 -1.88 -11.26
C ASP A 293 -7.08 -2.37 -12.50
N ALA A 294 -7.82 -1.48 -13.17
CA ALA A 294 -8.69 -1.85 -14.28
C ALA A 294 -7.93 -2.59 -15.41
N GLY A 295 -6.76 -2.07 -15.81
CA GLY A 295 -5.95 -2.68 -16.88
C GLY A 295 -5.44 -4.06 -16.48
N LEU A 296 -4.81 -4.18 -15.31
CA LEU A 296 -4.29 -5.48 -14.85
C LEU A 296 -5.41 -6.50 -14.64
N PHE A 297 -6.56 -6.08 -14.11
CA PHE A 297 -7.72 -6.93 -13.90
C PHE A 297 -8.25 -7.50 -15.21
N VAL A 298 -8.46 -6.66 -16.23
CA VAL A 298 -8.97 -7.09 -17.53
C VAL A 298 -8.02 -8.12 -18.14
N ARG A 299 -6.71 -7.84 -18.13
CA ARG A 299 -5.70 -8.79 -18.64
C ARG A 299 -5.70 -10.11 -17.86
N ALA A 300 -5.88 -10.06 -16.55
CA ALA A 300 -5.93 -11.24 -15.71
C ALA A 300 -7.19 -12.09 -15.93
N LYS A 301 -8.34 -11.48 -16.25
CA LYS A 301 -9.57 -12.19 -16.65
C LYS A 301 -9.48 -12.80 -18.04
N GLU A 302 -8.75 -12.16 -18.95
CA GLU A 302 -8.45 -12.67 -20.30
C GLU A 302 -7.29 -13.68 -20.31
N PHE A 303 -6.63 -13.88 -19.18
CA PHE A 303 -5.52 -14.81 -19.07
C PHE A 303 -6.05 -16.24 -18.95
N ASN A 304 -5.87 -17.02 -20.01
CA ASN A 304 -6.09 -18.45 -19.99
C ASN A 304 -4.71 -19.15 -19.91
N PRO A 305 -4.35 -19.79 -18.78
CA PRO A 305 -3.09 -20.52 -18.63
C PRO A 305 -2.99 -21.75 -19.54
N THR A 306 -4.12 -22.28 -20.03
CA THR A 306 -4.17 -23.47 -20.89
C THR A 306 -4.98 -23.19 -22.16
N PRO A 307 -4.34 -22.68 -23.23
CA PRO A 307 -5.01 -22.42 -24.50
C PRO A 307 -5.51 -23.74 -25.10
N GLY A 308 -6.82 -23.99 -25.06
CA GLY A 308 -7.43 -25.22 -25.59
C GLY A 308 -8.53 -25.84 -24.72
N LEU A 309 -8.59 -25.51 -23.42
CA LEU A 309 -9.74 -25.84 -22.58
C LEU A 309 -10.75 -24.68 -22.54
N PRO A 310 -12.06 -24.92 -22.77
CA PRO A 310 -13.09 -23.90 -22.65
C PRO A 310 -13.09 -23.27 -21.26
N SER A 311 -12.91 -21.95 -21.21
CA SER A 311 -12.63 -21.16 -20.01
C SER A 311 -13.79 -20.98 -19.02
N ALA A 312 -14.87 -21.76 -19.08
CA ALA A 312 -16.08 -21.40 -18.32
C ALA A 312 -16.58 -22.42 -17.28
N THR A 313 -16.28 -23.72 -17.40
CA THR A 313 -17.10 -24.71 -16.65
C THR A 313 -16.34 -25.83 -15.93
N VAL A 314 -15.03 -26.01 -16.17
CA VAL A 314 -14.32 -27.22 -15.65
C VAL A 314 -13.20 -26.92 -14.64
N LEU A 315 -12.86 -25.65 -14.36
CA LEU A 315 -11.79 -25.29 -13.41
C LEU A 315 -12.28 -24.83 -12.02
N TYR A 316 -13.57 -25.06 -11.71
CA TYR A 316 -14.06 -24.96 -10.33
C TYR A 316 -13.72 -26.20 -9.49
N SER A 317 -13.10 -27.24 -10.07
CA SER A 317 -12.40 -28.28 -9.29
C SER A 317 -11.14 -27.66 -8.68
N GLN A 318 -11.36 -26.94 -7.58
CA GLN A 318 -10.38 -26.24 -6.76
C GLN A 318 -9.23 -27.18 -6.40
N SER A 319 -8.10 -27.09 -7.09
CA SER A 319 -6.84 -27.52 -6.51
C SER A 319 -6.59 -26.58 -5.32
N ASP A 320 -6.81 -27.08 -4.09
CA ASP A 320 -6.46 -26.35 -2.88
C ASP A 320 -4.97 -25.98 -2.98
N TRP A 321 -4.61 -24.73 -2.67
CA TRP A 321 -3.19 -24.31 -2.69
C TRP A 321 -2.31 -25.12 -1.74
N ARG A 322 -2.94 -25.82 -0.80
CA ARG A 322 -2.31 -26.79 0.10
C ARG A 322 -1.87 -28.07 -0.60
N GLU A 323 -2.43 -28.40 -1.75
CA GLU A 323 -2.05 -29.58 -2.52
C GLU A 323 -0.65 -29.42 -3.13
N PRO A 324 0.19 -30.46 -3.11
CA PRO A 324 1.55 -30.40 -3.68
C PRO A 324 1.60 -30.03 -5.17
N ASN A 325 0.53 -30.34 -5.90
CA ASN A 325 0.44 -30.14 -7.35
C ASN A 325 -0.20 -28.80 -7.74
N TYR A 326 -0.48 -27.91 -6.77
CA TYR A 326 -1.09 -26.61 -7.07
C TYR A 326 -0.15 -25.71 -7.89
N GLN A 327 -0.54 -25.45 -9.13
CA GLN A 327 0.15 -24.52 -10.02
C GLN A 327 -0.62 -23.19 -10.09
N CYS A 328 -0.03 -22.16 -9.49
CA CYS A 328 -0.62 -20.82 -9.50
C CYS A 328 -0.35 -20.12 -10.85
N PRO A 329 -1.38 -19.65 -11.57
CA PRO A 329 -1.21 -19.03 -12.89
C PRO A 329 -0.59 -17.62 -12.83
N ILE A 330 -0.37 -17.03 -11.65
CA ILE A 330 0.18 -15.67 -11.52
C ILE A 330 1.58 -15.56 -12.13
N LYS A 331 2.42 -16.60 -11.96
CA LYS A 331 3.77 -16.61 -12.53
C LYS A 331 3.73 -16.60 -14.06
N GLU A 332 2.87 -17.41 -14.65
CA GLU A 332 2.66 -17.47 -16.09
C GLU A 332 2.02 -16.18 -16.62
N PHE A 333 1.09 -15.59 -15.87
CA PHE A 333 0.49 -14.30 -16.20
C PHE A 333 1.54 -13.18 -16.27
N VAL A 334 2.42 -13.08 -15.26
CA VAL A 334 3.55 -12.12 -15.24
C VAL A 334 4.52 -12.36 -16.39
N CYS A 335 4.77 -13.63 -16.74
CA CYS A 335 5.64 -13.99 -17.86
C CYS A 335 4.97 -13.90 -19.23
N SER A 336 3.68 -13.59 -19.29
CA SER A 336 2.93 -13.58 -20.55
C SER A 336 3.36 -12.41 -21.45
N GLU A 337 3.34 -12.65 -22.77
CA GLU A 337 3.58 -11.59 -23.74
C GLU A 337 2.46 -10.53 -23.76
N LYS A 338 1.29 -10.86 -23.20
CA LYS A 338 0.11 -10.00 -23.16
C LYS A 338 0.36 -8.71 -22.38
N LEU A 339 1.16 -8.78 -21.30
CA LEU A 339 1.53 -7.63 -20.49
C LEU A 339 2.61 -6.79 -21.17
N SER A 340 2.34 -5.50 -21.30
CA SER A 340 3.28 -4.48 -21.74
C SER A 340 4.30 -4.13 -20.65
N LEU A 341 5.41 -3.50 -21.03
CA LEU A 341 6.38 -2.98 -20.06
C LEU A 341 5.74 -1.98 -19.08
N LYS A 342 4.84 -1.10 -19.56
CA LYS A 342 4.13 -0.13 -18.72
C LYS A 342 3.26 -0.82 -17.67
N GLU A 343 2.52 -1.88 -18.05
CA GLU A 343 1.69 -2.66 -17.12
C GLU A 343 2.54 -3.43 -16.09
N LEU A 344 3.66 -4.02 -16.51
CA LEU A 344 4.60 -4.69 -15.59
C LEU A 344 5.23 -3.70 -14.60
N GLN A 345 5.66 -2.53 -15.08
CA GLN A 345 6.19 -1.46 -14.21
C GLN A 345 5.13 -0.94 -13.25
N ARG A 346 3.88 -0.84 -13.69
CA ARG A 346 2.74 -0.44 -12.85
C ARG A 346 2.46 -1.48 -11.77
N LEU A 347 2.38 -2.76 -12.12
CA LEU A 347 2.24 -3.85 -11.15
C LEU A 347 3.40 -3.83 -10.14
N TRP A 348 4.64 -3.76 -10.61
CA TRP A 348 5.81 -3.66 -9.73
C TRP A 348 5.78 -2.43 -8.83
N GLY A 349 5.35 -1.27 -9.36
CA GLY A 349 5.19 -0.03 -8.60
C GLY A 349 4.13 -0.15 -7.50
N LEU A 350 3.01 -0.81 -7.78
CA LEU A 350 1.92 -1.06 -6.83
C LEU A 350 2.30 -2.09 -5.76
N MET A 351 3.22 -3.01 -6.06
CA MET A 351 3.74 -3.99 -5.11
C MET A 351 4.70 -3.40 -4.07
N LYS A 352 5.09 -2.13 -4.16
CA LYS A 352 5.97 -1.50 -3.16
C LYS A 352 5.19 -0.95 -1.97
N PHE A 353 5.82 -0.76 -0.82
CA PHE A 353 5.18 -0.01 0.29
C PHE A 353 5.05 1.48 -0.05
N GLY A 354 3.92 2.10 0.31
CA GLY A 354 3.74 3.56 0.17
C GLY A 354 2.28 4.02 0.15
N LYS A 355 2.11 5.36 0.12
CA LYS A 355 0.80 6.00 -0.07
C LYS A 355 0.27 5.57 -1.44
N ASP A 356 -0.95 5.02 -1.46
CA ASP A 356 -1.63 4.46 -2.64
C ASP A 356 -1.04 3.12 -3.19
N LYS A 357 -0.14 2.47 -2.46
CA LYS A 357 0.44 1.15 -2.80
C LYS A 357 0.01 0.06 -1.79
N ILE A 358 0.82 -0.98 -1.57
CA ILE A 358 0.56 -1.98 -0.52
C ILE A 358 0.64 -1.29 0.85
N GLY A 359 -0.45 -1.42 1.61
CA GLY A 359 -0.52 -1.02 3.02
C GLY A 359 -0.72 -2.23 3.95
N PRO A 360 -0.57 -2.04 5.27
CA PRO A 360 -0.67 -3.13 6.24
C PRO A 360 -2.05 -3.82 6.20
N GLU A 361 -3.10 -3.05 5.95
CA GLU A 361 -4.47 -3.54 5.79
C GLU A 361 -4.65 -4.42 4.55
N LEU A 362 -3.94 -4.16 3.44
CA LEU A 362 -3.98 -5.02 2.25
C LEU A 362 -3.33 -6.37 2.58
N ILE A 363 -2.16 -6.35 3.23
CA ILE A 363 -1.41 -7.55 3.62
C ILE A 363 -2.22 -8.39 4.61
N ARG A 364 -2.79 -7.78 5.65
CA ARG A 364 -3.69 -8.47 6.60
C ARG A 364 -4.79 -9.19 5.85
N ASN A 365 -5.46 -8.51 4.92
CA ASN A 365 -6.57 -9.10 4.18
C ASN A 365 -6.10 -10.20 3.22
N ALA A 366 -4.92 -10.08 2.62
CA ALA A 366 -4.31 -11.14 1.80
C ALA A 366 -4.00 -12.40 2.62
N ILE A 367 -3.51 -12.22 3.85
CA ILE A 367 -3.26 -13.32 4.81
C ILE A 367 -4.59 -13.93 5.25
N ALA A 368 -5.57 -13.11 5.63
CA ALA A 368 -6.86 -13.57 6.09
C ALA A 368 -7.59 -14.41 5.03
N ASP A 369 -7.45 -14.08 3.75
CA ASP A 369 -8.07 -14.83 2.64
C ASP A 369 -7.64 -16.30 2.59
N ILE A 370 -6.44 -16.64 3.07
CA ILE A 370 -5.91 -18.02 3.12
C ILE A 370 -6.65 -18.86 4.16
N TYR A 371 -7.14 -18.22 5.22
CA TYR A 371 -7.80 -18.86 6.36
C TYR A 371 -9.32 -18.89 6.22
N ARG A 372 -9.89 -18.27 5.17
CA ARG A 372 -11.30 -18.46 4.83
C ARG A 372 -11.46 -19.86 4.28
N GLY A 373 -12.13 -20.74 5.03
CA GLY A 373 -12.18 -22.17 4.75
C GLY A 373 -12.63 -22.49 3.33
N SER A 374 -12.06 -23.56 2.76
CA SER A 374 -12.58 -24.24 1.56
C SER A 374 -13.98 -24.84 1.82
N SER A 375 -14.31 -25.16 3.08
CA SER A 375 -15.55 -25.88 3.43
C SER A 375 -16.82 -25.03 3.46
N ASP A 376 -16.74 -23.71 3.71
CA ASP A 376 -17.92 -22.81 3.62
C ASP A 376 -18.29 -22.46 2.17
N ALA A 377 -17.48 -22.91 1.19
CA ALA A 377 -17.76 -22.72 -0.23
C ALA A 377 -18.74 -23.74 -0.81
N TYR A 378 -19.12 -24.78 -0.05
CA TYR A 378 -20.08 -25.82 -0.46
C TYR A 378 -21.44 -25.72 0.25
N GLY A 379 -21.74 -24.58 0.88
CA GLY A 379 -23.09 -24.25 1.31
C GLY A 379 -23.93 -23.76 0.13
N SER A 380 -24.42 -24.70 -0.70
CA SER A 380 -25.58 -24.54 -1.58
C SER A 380 -25.81 -23.14 -2.18
N ASP A 381 -24.95 -22.70 -3.09
CA ASP A 381 -25.35 -21.73 -4.14
C ASP A 381 -25.99 -22.47 -5.34
N GLU A 382 -26.49 -23.69 -5.14
CA GLU A 382 -27.47 -24.29 -6.04
C GLU A 382 -28.82 -23.61 -5.82
N ILE A 383 -29.17 -22.72 -6.75
CA ILE A 383 -30.55 -22.45 -7.16
C ILE A 383 -31.47 -21.94 -6.03
N GLN A 384 -31.21 -20.72 -5.56
CA GLN A 384 -32.32 -19.84 -5.12
C GLN A 384 -32.56 -18.78 -6.20
N SER A 385 -33.09 -19.23 -7.35
CA SER A 385 -33.91 -18.36 -8.18
C SER A 385 -35.18 -18.05 -7.39
N ASN A 386 -35.49 -16.76 -7.24
CA ASN A 386 -36.67 -16.18 -6.59
C ASN A 386 -36.44 -15.67 -5.15
N CYS A 387 -35.69 -14.58 -5.03
CA CYS A 387 -36.05 -13.47 -4.14
C CYS A 387 -35.33 -12.18 -4.61
N ALA A 388 -36.11 -11.12 -4.86
CA ALA A 388 -35.69 -9.83 -5.39
C ALA A 388 -34.91 -8.97 -4.37
N ASN A 389 -33.79 -9.49 -3.86
CA ASN A 389 -32.79 -8.73 -3.11
C ASN A 389 -31.40 -9.22 -3.55
N HIS A 390 -30.84 -8.61 -4.60
CA HIS A 390 -29.52 -8.91 -5.17
C HIS A 390 -28.45 -9.09 -4.07
N LYS A 391 -28.04 -10.33 -3.78
CA LYS A 391 -26.91 -10.62 -2.89
C LYS A 391 -25.61 -10.35 -3.65
N LYS A 392 -25.18 -9.09 -3.64
CA LYS A 392 -23.87 -8.64 -4.17
C LYS A 392 -22.77 -9.66 -3.88
N SER A 393 -22.06 -10.10 -4.91
CA SER A 393 -20.99 -11.08 -4.78
C SER A 393 -19.99 -10.69 -3.69
N THR A 394 -19.69 -11.66 -2.82
CA THR A 394 -18.80 -11.48 -1.66
C THR A 394 -17.33 -11.74 -2.01
N LYS A 395 -17.04 -12.28 -3.20
CA LYS A 395 -15.70 -12.69 -3.65
C LYS A 395 -15.56 -12.66 -5.18
N ILE A 396 -14.34 -12.48 -5.67
CA ILE A 396 -14.03 -12.54 -7.09
C ILE A 396 -12.92 -13.55 -7.36
N TRP A 397 -13.11 -14.45 -8.34
CA TRP A 397 -12.08 -15.40 -8.75
C TRP A 397 -11.14 -14.76 -9.77
N ILE A 398 -9.83 -14.80 -9.48
CA ILE A 398 -8.80 -14.24 -10.35
C ILE A 398 -7.48 -14.98 -10.16
N LEU A 399 -6.85 -15.38 -11.27
CA LEU A 399 -5.54 -16.04 -11.29
C LEU A 399 -5.44 -17.18 -10.25
N GLY A 400 -6.39 -18.12 -10.29
CA GLY A 400 -6.36 -19.35 -9.50
C GLY A 400 -6.69 -19.20 -8.01
N GLY A 401 -7.32 -18.09 -7.60
CA GLY A 401 -7.76 -17.90 -6.21
C GLY A 401 -8.83 -16.81 -6.06
N PHE A 402 -9.40 -16.71 -4.86
CA PHE A 402 -10.44 -15.71 -4.55
C PHE A 402 -9.87 -14.45 -3.90
N VAL A 403 -10.42 -13.29 -4.27
CA VAL A 403 -10.29 -12.05 -3.52
C VAL A 403 -11.63 -11.68 -2.91
N TRP A 404 -11.67 -11.48 -1.60
CA TRP A 404 -12.90 -11.23 -0.86
C TRP A 404 -13.19 -9.73 -0.69
N ARG A 405 -14.48 -9.39 -0.78
CA ARG A 405 -15.03 -8.03 -0.60
C ARG A 405 -14.74 -7.48 0.79
N LYS A 406 -15.27 -8.16 1.80
CA LYS A 406 -15.13 -7.77 3.20
C LYS A 406 -13.81 -8.31 3.71
N ALA A 407 -13.13 -7.55 4.56
CA ALA A 407 -12.07 -8.09 5.41
C ALA A 407 -12.61 -9.23 6.27
N MET A 408 -11.74 -10.11 6.77
CA MET A 408 -12.19 -11.14 7.73
C MET A 408 -12.63 -10.42 9.00
N ASP A 409 -13.89 -10.65 9.38
CA ASP A 409 -14.44 -10.13 10.62
C ASP A 409 -13.89 -11.03 11.73
N GLY A 410 -12.94 -10.50 12.50
CA GLY A 410 -12.31 -11.22 13.60
C GLY A 410 -10.78 -11.20 13.61
N PRO A 411 -10.19 -11.79 14.67
CA PRO A 411 -8.76 -11.84 14.86
C PRO A 411 -8.10 -12.78 13.84
N LEU A 412 -6.88 -12.47 13.40
CA LEU A 412 -6.11 -13.43 12.62
C LEU A 412 -5.74 -14.62 13.50
N PRO A 413 -5.69 -15.85 12.93
CA PRO A 413 -5.06 -16.96 13.64
C PRO A 413 -3.60 -16.62 13.95
N ARG A 414 -3.03 -17.33 14.92
CA ARG A 414 -1.66 -17.09 15.40
C ARG A 414 -0.62 -17.11 14.27
N THR A 415 -0.70 -18.11 13.39
CA THR A 415 0.15 -18.23 12.20
C THR A 415 -0.03 -17.04 11.25
N GLY A 416 -1.26 -16.60 11.04
CA GLY A 416 -1.55 -15.38 10.27
C GLY A 416 -0.93 -14.12 10.88
N SER A 417 -0.91 -13.99 12.21
CA SER A 417 -0.23 -12.88 12.89
C SER A 417 1.30 -12.95 12.76
N ASP A 418 1.88 -14.15 12.77
CA ASP A 418 3.31 -14.35 12.52
C ASP A 418 3.68 -13.97 11.07
N HIS A 419 2.86 -14.36 10.09
CA HIS A 419 3.00 -13.91 8.70
C HIS A 419 2.89 -12.40 8.61
N LEU A 420 1.90 -11.77 9.25
CA LEU A 420 1.72 -10.32 9.21
C LEU A 420 2.95 -9.59 9.76
N TYR A 421 3.54 -10.10 10.85
CA TYR A 421 4.79 -9.59 11.39
C TYR A 421 5.96 -9.77 10.41
N ALA A 422 6.06 -10.91 9.71
CA ALA A 422 7.09 -11.16 8.69
C ALA A 422 7.11 -10.08 7.61
N PHE A 423 5.93 -9.68 7.13
CA PHE A 423 5.81 -8.70 6.04
C PHE A 423 5.97 -7.24 6.49
N ILE A 424 5.49 -6.87 7.68
CA ILE A 424 5.38 -5.47 8.12
C ILE A 424 6.43 -5.12 9.18
N SER A 425 6.62 -6.00 10.17
CA SER A 425 7.51 -5.93 11.34
C SER A 425 7.35 -4.68 12.24
N CYS A 426 6.67 -3.63 11.80
CA CYS A 426 6.37 -2.44 12.58
C CYS A 426 5.15 -2.67 13.48
N ALA A 427 5.33 -2.48 14.80
CA ALA A 427 4.27 -2.60 15.81
C ALA A 427 3.04 -1.75 15.46
N GLY A 428 3.23 -0.45 15.21
CA GLY A 428 2.12 0.45 14.88
C GLY A 428 1.34 0.01 13.63
N CYS A 429 2.04 -0.39 12.56
CA CYS A 429 1.39 -0.83 11.33
C CYS A 429 0.60 -2.13 11.53
N MET A 430 1.16 -3.13 12.22
CA MET A 430 0.48 -4.40 12.48
C MET A 430 -0.69 -4.22 13.45
N LEU A 431 -0.47 -3.56 14.58
CA LEU A 431 -1.48 -3.30 15.61
C LEU A 431 -2.65 -2.47 15.07
N SER A 432 -2.40 -1.55 14.14
CA SER A 432 -3.46 -0.76 13.47
C SER A 432 -4.46 -1.59 12.65
N THR A 433 -4.11 -2.84 12.34
CA THR A 433 -4.95 -3.75 11.55
C THR A 433 -5.68 -4.78 12.40
N CYS A 434 -5.40 -4.86 13.70
CA CYS A 434 -6.10 -5.79 14.60
C CYS A 434 -7.60 -5.48 14.62
N ARG A 435 -8.44 -6.50 14.76
CA ARG A 435 -9.91 -6.33 14.71
C ARG A 435 -10.56 -6.22 16.09
N ASN A 436 -9.90 -6.71 17.12
CA ASN A 436 -10.42 -6.69 18.48
C ASN A 436 -9.28 -6.46 19.49
N PHE A 437 -9.64 -6.11 20.72
CA PHE A 437 -8.69 -5.83 21.79
C PHE A 437 -7.86 -7.07 22.12
N GLU A 438 -8.47 -8.24 22.08
CA GLU A 438 -7.81 -9.51 22.40
C GLU A 438 -6.63 -9.82 21.46
N GLU A 439 -6.79 -9.64 20.16
CA GLU A 439 -5.71 -9.78 19.17
C GLU A 439 -4.61 -8.75 19.40
N TRP A 440 -5.00 -7.50 19.66
CA TRP A 440 -4.08 -6.40 19.86
C TRP A 440 -3.21 -6.64 21.11
N ALA A 441 -3.84 -6.92 22.25
CA ALA A 441 -3.15 -7.16 23.51
C ALA A 441 -2.40 -8.49 23.50
N GLY A 442 -2.95 -9.52 22.84
CA GLY A 442 -2.29 -10.81 22.64
C GLY A 442 -1.00 -10.70 21.82
N ASN A 443 -0.99 -9.91 20.74
CA ASN A 443 0.23 -9.67 19.96
C ASN A 443 1.29 -8.92 20.77
N ARG A 444 0.89 -7.95 21.60
CA ARG A 444 1.84 -7.29 22.52
C ARG A 444 2.37 -8.23 23.59
N ARG A 445 1.53 -9.09 24.17
CA ARG A 445 1.95 -10.09 25.18
C ARG A 445 3.11 -10.95 24.69
N LEU A 446 3.06 -11.39 23.44
CA LEU A 446 4.06 -12.28 22.84
C LEU A 446 5.43 -11.63 22.58
N VAL A 447 5.54 -10.31 22.75
CA VAL A 447 6.84 -9.63 22.81
C VAL A 447 7.59 -10.05 24.08
N VAL A 448 6.87 -10.19 25.19
CA VAL A 448 7.42 -10.50 26.53
C VAL A 448 7.38 -12.00 26.81
N VAL A 449 6.30 -12.67 26.43
CA VAL A 449 6.14 -14.12 26.61
C VAL A 449 6.66 -14.83 25.36
N GLY A 450 7.75 -15.59 25.50
CA GLY A 450 8.38 -16.35 24.41
C GLY A 450 9.18 -15.54 23.38
N GLY A 451 9.33 -14.21 23.56
CA GLY A 451 10.23 -13.37 22.76
C GLY A 451 9.94 -13.35 21.26
N ARG A 452 8.68 -13.53 20.85
CA ARG A 452 8.29 -13.82 19.46
C ARG A 452 8.47 -12.64 18.51
N TYR A 453 8.38 -11.40 19.02
CA TYR A 453 8.53 -10.16 18.25
C TYR A 453 9.66 -9.29 18.81
N PRO A 454 10.93 -9.70 18.59
CA PRO A 454 12.07 -9.07 19.25
C PRO A 454 12.24 -7.58 18.88
N GLU A 455 11.83 -7.18 17.66
CA GLU A 455 11.91 -5.78 17.22
C GLU A 455 10.96 -4.84 18.00
N TRP A 456 9.97 -5.40 18.70
CA TRP A 456 9.02 -4.65 19.52
C TRP A 456 9.43 -4.62 20.99
N SER A 457 10.52 -5.30 21.35
CA SER A 457 11.04 -5.28 22.72
C SER A 457 11.67 -3.93 23.00
N GLU A 458 11.33 -3.36 24.15
CA GLU A 458 11.90 -2.11 24.63
C GLU A 458 12.90 -2.46 25.75
N PRO A 459 14.22 -2.25 25.55
CA PRO A 459 15.23 -2.70 26.51
C PRO A 459 15.10 -2.04 27.90
N GLN A 460 14.49 -0.85 27.95
CA GLN A 460 14.33 -0.06 29.17
C GLN A 460 12.89 -0.12 29.72
N GLU A 461 12.06 -1.06 29.25
CA GLU A 461 10.69 -1.22 29.74
C GLU A 461 10.69 -1.58 31.24
N PRO A 462 9.94 -0.83 32.09
CA PRO A 462 9.81 -1.14 33.51
C PRO A 462 9.28 -2.57 33.74
N LEU A 463 9.78 -3.27 34.76
CA LEU A 463 9.39 -4.66 35.05
C LEU A 463 7.87 -4.83 35.23
N VAL A 464 7.21 -3.86 35.87
CA VAL A 464 5.75 -3.92 36.05
C VAL A 464 4.99 -3.72 34.74
N GLU A 465 5.51 -2.96 33.79
CA GLU A 465 4.90 -2.85 32.46
C GLU A 465 5.06 -4.15 31.66
N ARG A 466 6.20 -4.85 31.82
CA ARG A 466 6.37 -6.22 31.30
C ARG A 466 5.36 -7.19 31.92
N LEU A 467 5.11 -7.08 33.22
CA LEU A 467 4.07 -7.85 33.92
C LEU A 467 2.67 -7.55 33.36
N PHE A 468 2.34 -6.27 33.19
CA PHE A 468 1.07 -5.85 32.59
C PHE A 468 0.89 -6.44 31.20
N ARG A 469 1.92 -6.33 30.35
CA ARG A 469 1.92 -6.91 29.01
C ARG A 469 1.77 -8.44 29.03
N CYS A 470 2.42 -9.12 29.97
CA CYS A 470 2.30 -10.57 30.20
C CYS A 470 0.83 -11.00 30.42
N PHE A 471 0.06 -10.18 31.13
CA PHE A 471 -1.36 -10.42 31.42
C PHE A 471 -2.33 -9.62 30.53
N LYS A 472 -1.89 -9.16 29.34
CA LYS A 472 -2.72 -8.40 28.38
C LYS A 472 -3.34 -7.12 28.97
N ILE A 473 -2.69 -6.54 29.98
CA ILE A 473 -3.05 -5.25 30.58
C ILE A 473 -2.34 -4.16 29.80
N VAL A 474 -3.11 -3.20 29.33
CA VAL A 474 -2.61 -2.16 28.42
C VAL A 474 -2.61 -0.83 29.16
N LEU A 475 -1.42 -0.33 29.48
CA LEU A 475 -1.27 1.00 30.03
C LEU A 475 -1.58 2.04 28.96
N CYS A 476 -2.69 2.77 29.14
CA CYS A 476 -3.20 3.73 28.18
C CYS A 476 -2.75 5.15 28.49
N ARG A 477 -2.85 5.56 29.75
CA ARG A 477 -2.45 6.89 30.20
C ARG A 477 -2.06 6.87 31.67
N HIS A 478 -1.14 7.75 32.05
CA HIS A 478 -0.72 7.95 33.44
C HIS A 478 -0.21 9.38 33.63
N ASN A 479 -0.01 9.79 34.89
CA ASN A 479 0.58 11.08 35.27
C ASN A 479 1.80 10.89 36.20
N CYS A 480 2.83 10.23 35.68
CA CYS A 480 4.08 10.00 36.43
C CYS A 480 4.73 11.30 36.93
N ASN A 481 4.59 12.39 36.18
CA ASN A 481 5.16 13.70 36.48
C ASN A 481 4.32 14.55 37.46
N ALA A 482 3.32 13.96 38.13
CA ALA A 482 2.44 14.69 39.03
C ALA A 482 3.21 15.26 40.23
N LYS A 483 2.92 16.51 40.57
CA LYS A 483 3.51 17.21 41.71
C LYS A 483 2.72 16.88 42.97
N LEU A 484 3.21 15.88 43.71
CA LEU A 484 2.53 15.38 44.91
C LEU A 484 2.21 16.48 45.93
N SER A 485 3.04 17.51 46.07
CA SER A 485 2.66 18.73 46.78
C SER A 485 3.52 19.91 46.31
N LYS A 486 2.88 21.04 46.02
CA LYS A 486 3.53 22.29 45.66
C LYS A 486 2.95 23.43 46.49
N VAL A 487 3.81 24.16 47.18
CA VAL A 487 3.44 25.35 47.95
C VAL A 487 3.86 26.60 47.19
N GLU A 488 2.93 27.52 46.98
CA GLU A 488 3.20 28.78 46.30
C GLU A 488 2.74 29.97 47.15
N LYS A 489 3.51 31.05 47.08
CA LYS A 489 3.15 32.35 47.65
C LYS A 489 2.66 33.24 46.51
N ILE A 490 1.36 33.48 46.47
CA ILE A 490 0.73 34.33 45.47
C ILE A 490 0.68 35.76 46.04
N VAL A 491 1.52 36.63 45.48
CA VAL A 491 1.51 38.06 45.77
C VAL A 491 0.65 38.76 44.69
N PRO A 492 -0.55 39.24 45.03
CA PRO A 492 -1.42 39.88 44.05
C PRO A 492 -0.82 41.21 43.56
N LYS A 493 -1.03 41.52 42.29
CA LYS A 493 -0.55 42.77 41.67
C LYS A 493 -1.21 44.03 42.25
N SER A 494 -2.41 43.89 42.81
CA SER A 494 -3.15 44.98 43.45
C SER A 494 -2.76 45.12 44.92
N LYS A 495 -2.36 46.32 45.34
CA LYS A 495 -2.05 46.66 46.74
C LYS A 495 -3.24 46.44 47.70
N LYS A 496 -4.47 46.29 47.19
CA LYS A 496 -5.68 46.05 47.99
C LYS A 496 -5.91 44.58 48.35
N LEU A 497 -5.20 43.65 47.70
CA LEU A 497 -5.37 42.22 47.93
C LEU A 497 -4.25 41.70 48.82
N ARG A 498 -4.60 40.83 49.78
CA ARG A 498 -3.62 40.22 50.69
C ARG A 498 -2.86 39.10 49.98
N THR A 499 -1.60 38.90 50.36
CA THR A 499 -0.83 37.73 49.92
C THR A 499 -1.51 36.45 50.37
N VAL A 500 -1.59 35.45 49.49
CA VAL A 500 -2.20 34.15 49.77
C VAL A 500 -1.15 33.06 49.56
N TYR A 501 -1.11 32.10 50.48
CA TYR A 501 -0.33 30.89 50.35
C TYR A 501 -1.24 29.76 49.86
N THR A 502 -0.92 29.19 48.71
CA THR A 502 -1.64 28.05 48.13
C THR A 502 -0.82 26.78 48.27
N GLU A 503 -1.51 25.67 48.50
CA GLU A 503 -0.95 24.33 48.37
C GLU A 503 -1.76 23.56 47.35
N THR A 504 -1.10 23.14 46.28
CA THR A 504 -1.67 22.23 45.27
C THR A 504 -1.12 20.85 45.53
N GLN A 505 -2.02 19.88 45.64
CA GLN A 505 -1.69 18.48 45.78
C GLN A 505 -2.21 17.73 44.55
N GLU A 506 -1.34 16.99 43.87
CA GLU A 506 -1.74 16.10 42.77
C GLU A 506 -1.68 14.64 43.21
N ARG A 507 -2.46 13.80 42.54
CA ARG A 507 -2.56 12.36 42.81
C ARG A 507 -2.16 11.56 41.58
N HIS A 508 -1.40 10.48 41.79
CA HIS A 508 -1.08 9.55 40.72
C HIS A 508 -2.29 8.73 40.29
N TYR A 509 -2.43 8.49 38.99
CA TYR A 509 -3.42 7.60 38.40
C TYR A 509 -2.85 6.82 37.21
N LEU A 510 -3.44 5.66 36.95
CA LEU A 510 -3.29 4.87 35.73
C LEU A 510 -4.66 4.67 35.09
N HIS A 511 -4.74 4.87 33.79
CA HIS A 511 -5.81 4.34 32.95
C HIS A 511 -5.26 3.12 32.23
N ILE A 512 -5.86 1.96 32.50
CA ILE A 512 -5.50 0.69 31.91
C ILE A 512 -6.71 0.09 31.18
N CYS A 513 -6.45 -0.58 30.06
CA CYS A 513 -7.44 -1.42 29.38
C CYS A 513 -7.11 -2.89 29.59
N MET A 514 -8.13 -3.72 29.78
CA MET A 514 -7.99 -5.16 30.01
C MET A 514 -9.04 -5.94 29.21
N SER A 515 -8.72 -7.16 28.80
CA SER A 515 -9.62 -7.98 27.98
C SER A 515 -10.83 -8.44 28.78
N VAL A 516 -12.03 -8.37 28.17
CA VAL A 516 -13.26 -8.96 28.75
C VAL A 516 -13.22 -10.49 28.68
N GLY A 517 -12.49 -11.05 27.71
CA GLY A 517 -12.40 -12.50 27.50
C GLY A 517 -11.45 -13.22 28.47
N ASP A 518 -10.58 -12.51 29.18
CA ASP A 518 -9.66 -13.13 30.15
C ASP A 518 -10.34 -13.24 31.54
N PRO A 519 -10.55 -14.45 32.08
CA PRO A 519 -11.22 -14.64 33.36
C PRO A 519 -10.43 -14.06 34.55
N ARG A 520 -9.13 -13.77 34.38
CA ARG A 520 -8.30 -13.14 35.41
C ARG A 520 -8.58 -11.65 35.54
N THR A 521 -9.05 -11.00 34.47
CA THR A 521 -9.29 -9.55 34.44
C THR A 521 -10.25 -9.12 35.55
N ALA A 522 -11.41 -9.78 35.65
CA ALA A 522 -12.40 -9.45 36.67
C ALA A 522 -11.83 -9.60 38.08
N LYS A 523 -11.11 -10.69 38.36
CA LYS A 523 -10.46 -10.93 39.66
C LYS A 523 -9.44 -9.85 40.02
N ILE A 524 -8.67 -9.38 39.05
CA ILE A 524 -7.69 -8.29 39.27
C ILE A 524 -8.42 -6.99 39.62
N ILE A 525 -9.49 -6.66 38.88
CA ILE A 525 -10.31 -5.47 39.14
C ILE A 525 -10.93 -5.55 40.55
N ASP A 526 -11.51 -6.68 40.91
CA ASP A 526 -12.13 -6.93 42.22
C ASP A 526 -11.09 -6.78 43.35
N ALA A 527 -9.90 -7.38 43.18
CA ALA A 527 -8.82 -7.31 44.18
C ALA A 527 -8.29 -5.89 44.37
N LEU A 528 -8.16 -5.11 43.30
CA LEU A 528 -7.78 -3.69 43.40
C LEU A 528 -8.87 -2.90 44.14
N SER A 529 -10.15 -3.16 43.87
CA SER A 529 -11.26 -2.51 44.56
C SER A 529 -11.38 -2.89 46.03
N ALA A 530 -10.95 -4.09 46.42
CA ALA A 530 -10.96 -4.57 47.79
C ALA A 530 -9.93 -3.87 48.70
N LEU A 531 -9.04 -3.04 48.13
CA LEU A 531 -7.99 -2.31 48.84
C LEU A 531 -8.22 -0.78 48.82
N PRO A 532 -9.32 -0.25 49.40
CA PRO A 532 -9.65 1.18 49.35
C PRO A 532 -8.62 2.06 50.09
N SER A 533 -7.84 1.49 51.00
CA SER A 533 -6.73 2.16 51.67
C SER A 533 -5.52 2.39 50.75
N SER A 534 -5.45 1.70 49.61
CA SER A 534 -4.38 1.78 48.63
C SER A 534 -4.85 2.39 47.32
N PHE A 535 -6.07 2.09 46.88
CA PHE A 535 -6.56 2.47 45.55
C PHE A 535 -7.98 3.04 45.59
N ASN A 536 -8.22 4.07 44.77
CA ASN A 536 -9.57 4.45 44.34
C ASN A 536 -9.75 3.97 42.91
N LEU A 537 -10.78 3.14 42.69
CA LEU A 537 -10.98 2.45 41.42
C LEU A 537 -12.29 2.88 40.76
N TYR A 538 -12.26 3.05 39.45
CA TYR A 538 -13.45 3.16 38.60
C TYR A 538 -13.28 2.23 37.39
N ALA A 539 -14.17 1.26 37.22
CA ALA A 539 -14.09 0.28 36.13
C ALA A 539 -15.40 0.23 35.35
N LYS A 540 -15.29 0.24 34.02
CA LYS A 540 -16.42 0.25 33.10
C LYS A 540 -16.16 -0.68 31.92
N ARG A 541 -17.16 -1.48 31.54
CA ARG A 541 -17.13 -2.26 30.30
C ARG A 541 -17.49 -1.37 29.11
N ARG A 542 -16.73 -1.48 28.02
CA ARG A 542 -16.89 -0.56 26.88
C ARG A 542 -18.01 -0.95 25.94
N ASP A 543 -18.29 -2.24 25.79
CA ASP A 543 -19.38 -2.84 25.00
C ASP A 543 -20.76 -2.63 25.64
N THR A 544 -20.95 -3.01 26.91
CA THR A 544 -22.24 -2.88 27.61
C THR A 544 -22.44 -1.52 28.27
N LYS A 545 -21.38 -0.70 28.33
CA LYS A 545 -21.32 0.54 29.11
C LYS A 545 -21.57 0.37 30.61
N GLU A 546 -21.54 -0.87 31.10
CA GLU A 546 -21.78 -1.23 32.50
C GLU A 546 -20.62 -0.77 33.39
N VAL A 547 -20.93 -0.12 34.51
CA VAL A 547 -19.96 0.27 35.53
C VAL A 547 -19.99 -0.79 36.62
N THR A 548 -18.91 -1.55 36.79
CA THR A 548 -18.83 -2.61 37.81
C THR A 548 -18.28 -2.11 39.13
N HIS A 549 -17.40 -1.11 39.08
CA HIS A 549 -16.74 -0.59 40.27
C HIS A 549 -16.70 0.94 40.23
N LYS A 550 -17.02 1.53 41.38
CA LYS A 550 -16.96 2.98 41.62
C LYS A 550 -16.43 3.25 43.03
N PRO A 551 -15.73 4.36 43.26
CA PRO A 551 -15.28 4.70 44.60
C PRO A 551 -16.48 5.05 45.51
N SER A 552 -16.29 4.89 46.82
CA SER A 552 -17.35 5.12 47.82
C SER A 552 -17.87 6.56 47.84
N HIS A 553 -17.05 7.53 47.41
CA HIS A 553 -17.42 8.93 47.29
C HIS A 553 -17.03 9.44 45.90
N GLU A 554 -17.92 10.17 45.23
CA GLU A 554 -17.64 10.73 43.90
C GLU A 554 -16.44 11.67 43.92
N ASP A 555 -16.28 12.43 45.01
CA ASP A 555 -15.13 13.32 45.23
C ASP A 555 -13.79 12.57 45.32
N SER A 556 -13.78 11.24 45.50
CA SER A 556 -12.56 10.45 45.58
C SER A 556 -11.82 10.35 44.23
N LEU A 557 -12.41 10.77 43.11
CA LEU A 557 -11.76 10.80 41.80
C LEU A 557 -11.04 12.13 41.49
N TRP A 558 -10.62 12.87 42.52
CA TRP A 558 -9.83 14.08 42.34
C TRP A 558 -8.42 13.79 41.79
N CYS A 559 -8.00 14.58 40.80
CA CYS A 559 -6.66 14.55 40.20
C CYS A 559 -5.74 15.57 40.85
N SER A 560 -6.29 16.76 41.13
CA SER A 560 -5.63 17.81 41.89
C SER A 560 -6.58 18.45 42.88
N ARG A 561 -6.05 18.87 44.02
CA ARG A 561 -6.80 19.57 45.06
C ARG A 561 -5.98 20.72 45.62
N VAL A 562 -6.65 21.80 45.99
CA VAL A 562 -6.02 23.04 46.45
C VAL A 562 -6.55 23.41 47.82
N ARG A 563 -5.67 23.93 48.67
CA ARG A 563 -6.05 24.70 49.86
C ARG A 563 -5.30 26.01 49.89
N SER A 564 -5.93 27.04 50.42
CA SER A 564 -5.36 28.39 50.47
C SER A 564 -5.57 29.01 51.86
N GLY A 565 -4.67 29.91 52.25
CA GLY A 565 -4.77 30.70 53.48
C GLY A 565 -3.90 31.94 53.41
N TYR A 566 -4.19 32.95 54.24
CA TYR A 566 -3.42 34.21 54.25
C TYR A 566 -2.07 34.07 54.96
N THR A 567 -1.93 33.03 55.79
CA THR A 567 -0.66 32.62 56.41
C THR A 567 -0.36 31.16 56.12
N THR A 568 0.90 30.76 56.28
CA THR A 568 1.33 29.36 56.16
C THR A 568 0.62 28.44 57.16
N VAL A 569 0.35 28.94 58.37
CA VAL A 569 -0.35 28.22 59.45
C VAL A 569 -1.84 28.06 59.11
N GLU A 570 -2.50 29.14 58.69
CA GLU A 570 -3.91 29.09 58.31
C GLU A 570 -4.12 28.11 57.16
N ARG A 571 -3.29 28.18 56.12
CA ARG A 571 -3.33 27.27 54.96
C ARG A 571 -3.27 25.79 55.41
N LYS A 572 -2.37 25.44 56.34
CA LYS A 572 -2.25 24.06 56.85
C LYS A 572 -3.52 23.57 57.57
N LYS A 573 -4.29 24.48 58.20
CA LYS A 573 -5.54 24.16 58.91
C LYS A 573 -6.75 24.07 57.98
N LYS A 574 -6.68 24.64 56.78
CA LYS A 574 -7.78 24.61 55.80
C LYS A 574 -7.87 23.23 55.14
N ARG A 575 -9.11 22.82 54.84
CA ARG A 575 -9.39 21.58 54.10
C ARG A 575 -8.99 21.76 52.62
N PHE A 576 -8.54 20.68 52.01
CA PHE A 576 -8.35 20.65 50.56
C PHE A 576 -9.70 20.64 49.86
N THR A 577 -9.79 21.38 48.76
CA THR A 577 -10.92 21.41 47.84
C THR A 577 -10.46 20.83 46.50
N PRO A 578 -11.17 19.86 45.90
CA PRO A 578 -10.85 19.38 44.56
C PRO A 578 -10.79 20.54 43.56
N ALA A 579 -9.68 20.65 42.84
CA ALA A 579 -9.48 21.65 41.79
C ALA A 579 -9.73 21.04 40.41
N THR A 580 -9.24 19.81 40.20
CA THR A 580 -9.59 18.99 39.04
C THR A 580 -9.95 17.59 39.50
N ALA A 581 -11.02 17.03 38.93
CA ALA A 581 -11.48 15.69 39.22
C ALA A 581 -12.04 15.03 37.96
N PHE A 582 -11.90 13.72 37.88
CA PHE A 582 -12.60 12.92 36.90
C PHE A 582 -14.06 12.83 37.31
N LYS A 583 -14.97 13.16 36.38
CA LYS A 583 -16.40 12.94 36.60
C LYS A 583 -16.69 11.46 36.40
N ALA A 584 -17.31 10.83 37.39
CA ALA A 584 -17.77 9.43 37.32
C ALA A 584 -19.01 9.29 36.42
N ASP A 585 -18.92 9.80 35.19
CA ASP A 585 -20.01 9.77 34.22
C ASP A 585 -19.74 8.75 33.10
N ALA A 586 -20.75 8.55 32.24
CA ALA A 586 -20.66 7.61 31.13
C ALA A 586 -19.53 7.95 30.15
N ASN A 587 -19.05 9.20 30.11
CA ASN A 587 -18.13 9.73 29.10
C ASN A 587 -16.71 9.93 29.65
N LEU A 588 -16.42 9.51 30.89
CA LEU A 588 -15.14 9.72 31.57
C LEU A 588 -13.94 9.43 30.66
N PHE A 589 -13.90 8.21 30.11
CA PHE A 589 -12.81 7.72 29.27
C PHE A 589 -12.81 8.38 27.89
N GLU A 590 -13.98 8.72 27.37
CA GLU A 590 -14.17 9.23 26.00
C GLU A 590 -13.66 10.66 25.83
N LYS A 591 -13.80 11.48 26.87
CA LYS A 591 -13.42 12.90 26.84
C LYS A 591 -12.02 13.17 27.41
N ASN A 592 -11.56 12.35 28.37
CA ASN A 592 -10.42 12.72 29.20
C ASN A 592 -9.26 11.71 29.17
N LEU A 593 -9.47 10.47 28.76
CA LEU A 593 -8.49 9.38 28.90
C LEU A 593 -8.48 8.52 27.63
N THR A 594 -7.96 9.07 26.54
CA THR A 594 -7.88 8.37 25.25
C THR A 594 -6.78 7.32 25.27
N SER A 595 -7.13 6.09 24.90
CA SER A 595 -6.16 4.99 24.69
C SER A 595 -5.23 5.27 23.50
N PRO A 596 -3.97 4.78 23.51
CA PRO A 596 -3.08 4.79 22.35
C PRO A 596 -3.72 4.19 21.09
N GLU A 597 -4.72 3.32 21.28
CA GLU A 597 -5.56 2.76 20.22
C GLU A 597 -6.22 3.81 19.33
N ASN A 598 -6.54 5.01 19.85
CA ASN A 598 -7.15 6.09 19.07
C ASN A 598 -6.20 6.68 18.01
N SER A 599 -4.89 6.42 18.11
CA SER A 599 -3.95 6.71 17.00
C SER A 599 -4.20 5.80 15.79
N PHE A 600 -4.87 4.67 16.01
CA PHE A 600 -5.39 3.77 14.99
C PHE A 600 -6.88 4.11 14.76
N LYS A 601 -7.37 3.96 13.53
CA LYS A 601 -8.73 4.38 13.14
C LYS A 601 -9.86 3.55 13.77
N HIS A 602 -9.58 2.78 14.82
CA HIS A 602 -10.44 1.78 15.41
C HIS A 602 -10.38 1.87 16.94
N ARG A 603 -11.56 1.92 17.57
CA ARG A 603 -11.72 1.78 19.02
C ARG A 603 -12.26 0.37 19.26
N PHE A 604 -11.54 -0.44 20.03
CA PHE A 604 -12.01 -1.77 20.38
C PHE A 604 -13.15 -1.67 21.40
N GLU A 605 -14.21 -2.46 21.26
CA GLU A 605 -15.35 -2.45 22.19
C GLU A 605 -15.25 -3.54 23.26
N ASP A 606 -14.46 -4.59 22.99
CA ASP A 606 -14.31 -5.81 23.78
C ASP A 606 -13.30 -5.69 24.95
N CYS A 607 -13.32 -4.55 25.66
CA CYS A 607 -12.40 -4.31 26.78
C CYS A 607 -13.05 -3.61 27.99
N TRP A 608 -12.39 -3.77 29.13
CA TRP A 608 -12.60 -3.00 30.35
C TRP A 608 -11.76 -1.72 30.30
N ASP A 609 -12.39 -0.58 30.52
CA ASP A 609 -11.71 0.67 30.85
C ASP A 609 -11.61 0.78 32.39
N VAL A 610 -10.39 0.81 32.92
CA VAL A 610 -10.13 0.85 34.37
C VAL A 610 -9.26 2.05 34.72
N LEU A 611 -9.77 2.90 35.60
CA LEU A 611 -9.04 4.01 36.21
C LEU A 611 -8.66 3.60 37.64
N VAL A 612 -7.36 3.56 37.91
CA VAL A 612 -6.80 3.29 39.24
C VAL A 612 -6.12 4.56 39.73
N MET A 613 -6.46 5.05 40.93
CA MET A 613 -5.84 6.24 41.53
C MET A 613 -5.23 5.93 42.90
N ASP A 614 -4.07 6.51 43.19
CA ASP A 614 -3.34 6.30 44.44
C ASP A 614 -4.06 6.92 45.65
N ALA A 615 -4.33 6.12 46.68
CA ALA A 615 -4.88 6.62 47.95
C ALA A 615 -3.81 7.12 48.92
N LYS A 616 -2.54 6.69 48.79
CA LYS A 616 -1.47 6.88 49.79
C LYS A 616 -0.60 8.14 49.56
N ALA A 617 -0.72 8.81 48.42
CA ALA A 617 0.07 9.98 48.03
C ALA A 617 1.60 9.72 48.07
N GLY A 618 2.00 8.55 47.56
CA GLY A 618 3.39 8.10 47.48
C GLY A 618 4.06 8.46 46.15
N ASN A 619 5.26 7.94 45.92
CA ASN A 619 5.92 8.07 44.61
C ASN A 619 5.23 7.22 43.53
N PHE A 620 5.39 7.61 42.27
CA PHE A 620 4.75 6.92 41.15
C PHE A 620 5.17 5.45 41.04
N ASP A 621 6.46 5.16 41.13
CA ASP A 621 6.96 3.79 40.98
C ASP A 621 6.42 2.86 42.08
N GLY A 622 6.34 3.33 43.33
CA GLY A 622 5.73 2.59 44.44
C GLY A 622 4.25 2.33 44.22
N PHE A 623 3.53 3.29 43.65
CA PHE A 623 2.13 3.12 43.25
C PHE A 623 1.99 2.07 42.15
N VAL A 624 2.74 2.16 41.05
CA VAL A 624 2.69 1.15 39.96
C VAL A 624 3.11 -0.23 40.46
N ASN A 625 4.18 -0.32 41.27
CA ASN A 625 4.62 -1.58 41.90
C ASN A 625 3.55 -2.17 42.81
N SER A 626 2.78 -1.35 43.54
CA SER A 626 1.70 -1.86 44.38
C SER A 626 0.56 -2.48 43.56
N ILE A 627 0.26 -1.95 42.38
CA ILE A 627 -0.68 -2.57 41.43
C ILE A 627 -0.09 -3.88 40.89
N GLY A 628 1.19 -3.88 40.52
CA GLY A 628 1.89 -5.10 40.09
C GLY A 628 1.84 -6.24 41.11
N LYS A 629 1.98 -5.92 42.40
CA LYS A 629 1.83 -6.91 43.50
C LYS A 629 0.44 -7.53 43.55
N VAL A 630 -0.61 -6.73 43.39
CA VAL A 630 -2.00 -7.25 43.33
C VAL A 630 -2.17 -8.18 42.13
N VAL A 631 -1.62 -7.82 40.96
CA VAL A 631 -1.65 -8.70 39.78
C VAL A 631 -0.96 -10.03 40.05
N LEU A 632 0.22 -10.02 40.67
CA LEU A 632 0.96 -11.23 41.03
C LEU A 632 0.18 -12.12 42.02
N GLU A 633 -0.39 -11.51 43.06
CA GLU A 633 -1.17 -12.21 44.08
C GLU A 633 -2.41 -12.89 43.48
N VAL A 634 -3.17 -12.17 42.64
CA VAL A 634 -4.37 -12.69 41.98
C VAL A 634 -4.04 -13.80 40.98
N THR A 635 -2.89 -13.70 40.32
CA THR A 635 -2.45 -14.68 39.32
C THR A 635 -1.71 -15.87 39.93
N GLY A 636 -1.32 -15.79 41.21
CA GLY A 636 -0.65 -16.84 41.96
C GLY A 636 0.84 -16.98 41.68
N TYR A 637 1.49 -15.95 41.13
CA TYR A 637 2.93 -15.95 40.86
C TYR A 637 3.71 -15.20 41.93
N GLU A 638 4.86 -15.75 42.34
CA GLU A 638 5.70 -15.18 43.40
C GLU A 638 6.50 -13.95 42.94
N SER A 639 6.83 -13.87 41.65
CA SER A 639 7.59 -12.78 41.05
C SER A 639 7.18 -12.51 39.61
N ILE A 640 7.64 -11.38 39.07
CA ILE A 640 7.40 -10.99 37.66
C ILE A 640 8.08 -11.99 36.71
N GLU A 641 9.30 -12.41 37.04
CA GLU A 641 10.06 -13.38 36.26
C GLU A 641 9.36 -14.75 36.27
N ALA A 642 8.84 -15.18 37.43
CA ALA A 642 8.05 -16.40 37.55
C ALA A 642 6.75 -16.34 36.73
N ALA A 643 6.08 -15.18 36.72
CA ALA A 643 4.89 -14.97 35.90
C ALA A 643 5.18 -15.08 34.40
N ILE A 644 6.23 -14.42 33.91
CA ILE A 644 6.62 -14.47 32.50
C ILE A 644 6.97 -15.90 32.08
N LYS A 645 7.81 -16.59 32.88
CA LYS A 645 8.22 -17.97 32.60
C LYS A 645 7.03 -18.94 32.65
N GLY A 646 6.17 -18.82 33.66
CA GLY A 646 5.01 -19.68 33.81
C GLY A 646 3.97 -19.50 32.70
N GLU A 647 3.79 -18.27 32.22
CA GLU A 647 2.92 -17.99 31.07
C GLU A 647 3.54 -18.51 29.75
N GLU A 648 4.86 -18.49 29.60
CA GLU A 648 5.56 -19.10 28.46
C GLU A 648 5.39 -20.62 28.45
N GLU A 649 5.56 -21.28 29.61
CA GLU A 649 5.32 -22.72 29.75
C GLU A 649 3.87 -23.11 29.46
N ARG A 650 2.91 -22.30 29.93
CA ARG A 650 1.47 -22.50 29.64
C ARG A 650 1.16 -22.40 28.15
N ASP A 651 1.75 -21.42 27.45
CA ASP A 651 1.59 -21.28 26.00
C ASP A 651 2.17 -22.48 25.25
N ASN A 652 3.34 -22.96 25.67
CA ASN A 652 3.97 -24.14 25.09
C ASN A 652 3.14 -25.41 25.31
N LEU A 653 2.55 -25.58 26.51
CA LEU A 653 1.64 -26.69 26.80
C LEU A 653 0.37 -26.63 25.94
N ALA A 654 -0.22 -25.45 25.76
CA ALA A 654 -1.40 -25.27 24.91
C ALA A 654 -1.13 -25.64 23.45
N LEU A 655 0.04 -25.27 22.93
CA LEU A 655 0.50 -25.67 21.58
C LEU A 655 0.67 -27.20 21.47
N ASN A 656 1.26 -27.83 22.48
CA ASN A 656 1.43 -29.28 22.51
C ASN A 656 0.08 -30.03 22.60
N MET A 657 -0.88 -29.53 23.39
CA MET A 657 -2.22 -30.14 23.48
C MET A 657 -3.02 -30.01 22.18
N GLN A 658 -2.89 -28.92 21.43
CA GLN A 658 -3.51 -28.77 20.12
C GLN A 658 -2.93 -29.75 19.08
N SER A 659 -1.65 -30.12 19.21
CA SER A 659 -1.01 -31.10 18.32
C SER A 659 -1.38 -32.56 18.59
N SER A 660 -2.00 -32.86 19.74
CA SER A 660 -2.24 -34.23 20.23
C SER A 660 -3.70 -34.69 20.19
N GLN A 661 -4.62 -33.89 19.65
CA GLN A 661 -5.99 -34.38 19.40
C GLN A 661 -6.02 -35.36 18.22
N PRO A 662 -6.57 -36.57 18.38
CA PRO A 662 -6.71 -37.52 17.28
C PRO A 662 -7.71 -36.97 16.26
N ALA A 663 -7.26 -36.80 15.02
CA ALA A 663 -8.12 -36.40 13.92
C ALA A 663 -9.32 -37.38 13.78
N PRO A 664 -10.55 -36.89 13.50
CA PRO A 664 -11.68 -37.76 13.23
C PRO A 664 -11.37 -38.70 12.07
N LYS A 665 -11.60 -39.99 12.29
CA LYS A 665 -11.32 -41.09 11.35
C LYS A 665 -12.21 -41.00 10.11
N SER A 666 -11.95 -40.09 9.18
CA SER A 666 -12.49 -40.17 7.82
C SER A 666 -11.66 -39.49 6.73
N THR A 667 -10.48 -38.94 7.02
CA THR A 667 -9.55 -38.49 5.98
C THR A 667 -8.12 -38.61 6.47
N GLN A 668 -7.46 -39.72 6.14
CA GLN A 668 -6.00 -39.85 6.30
C GLN A 668 -5.32 -38.91 5.29
N GLN A 669 -4.99 -37.70 5.73
CA GLN A 669 -3.92 -36.90 5.13
C GLN A 669 -2.99 -36.41 6.24
N PHE A 670 -1.69 -36.54 5.93
CA PHE A 670 -0.52 -36.39 6.79
C PHE A 670 -0.52 -35.11 7.64
N TYR A 671 -0.74 -35.25 8.95
CA TYR A 671 -0.33 -34.25 9.95
C TYR A 671 0.74 -34.88 10.84
N THR A 672 2.00 -34.74 10.44
CA THR A 672 3.15 -35.06 11.28
C THR A 672 3.53 -33.84 12.12
N SER A 673 3.41 -34.00 13.45
CA SER A 673 4.17 -33.37 14.54
C SER A 673 5.13 -32.21 14.19
N TYR A 674 4.87 -31.01 14.72
CA TYR A 674 5.81 -29.88 14.68
C TYR A 674 6.10 -29.31 16.07
N GLY A 675 7.27 -29.66 16.59
CA GLY A 675 7.98 -28.94 17.64
C GLY A 675 9.15 -28.17 17.02
N ILE A 676 8.93 -26.91 16.64
CA ILE A 676 10.02 -25.97 16.33
C ILE A 676 9.88 -24.81 17.30
N SER A 677 10.96 -24.51 18.02
CA SER A 677 11.08 -23.34 18.88
C SER A 677 10.75 -22.06 18.09
N THR A 678 9.62 -21.47 18.45
CA THR A 678 8.92 -20.34 17.84
C THR A 678 9.78 -19.07 17.59
N PRO A 679 10.79 -18.72 18.39
CA PRO A 679 11.68 -17.59 18.12
C PRO A 679 12.49 -17.71 16.82
N MET A 680 12.81 -18.94 16.37
CA MET A 680 13.57 -19.17 15.14
C MET A 680 12.74 -18.96 13.87
N ALA A 681 11.43 -19.18 13.91
CA ALA A 681 10.57 -18.95 12.75
C ALA A 681 10.52 -17.45 12.41
N VAL A 682 10.46 -16.58 13.43
CA VAL A 682 10.32 -15.13 13.23
C VAL A 682 11.64 -14.47 12.79
N SER A 683 12.80 -14.97 13.23
CA SER A 683 14.10 -14.49 12.72
C SER A 683 14.33 -14.89 11.25
N ARG A 684 13.84 -16.06 10.83
CA ARG A 684 13.91 -16.56 9.43
C ARG A 684 12.91 -15.89 8.49
N LEU A 685 11.83 -15.34 9.03
CA LEU A 685 10.78 -14.61 8.29
C LEU A 685 11.14 -13.15 7.96
N ARG A 686 12.28 -12.63 8.47
CA ARG A 686 12.73 -11.23 8.25
C ARG A 686 12.92 -10.87 6.77
N CYS A 687 13.16 -11.85 5.90
CA CYS A 687 13.35 -11.61 4.47
C CYS A 687 12.07 -11.15 3.75
N CYS A 688 10.87 -11.36 4.30
CA CYS A 688 9.63 -10.93 3.63
C CYS A 688 9.52 -9.40 3.50
N ARG A 689 10.04 -8.65 4.47
CA ARG A 689 9.95 -7.18 4.51
C ARG A 689 10.85 -6.52 3.47
N SER A 690 12.06 -7.06 3.25
CA SER A 690 12.99 -6.51 2.27
C SER A 690 12.47 -6.63 0.84
N LEU A 691 11.65 -7.65 0.55
CA LEU A 691 11.03 -7.84 -0.77
C LEU A 691 10.30 -6.59 -1.26
N PHE A 692 9.47 -5.95 -0.41
CA PHE A 692 8.57 -4.85 -0.85
C PHE A 692 9.13 -3.44 -0.57
N ARG A 693 10.37 -3.35 -0.08
CA ARG A 693 11.08 -2.07 0.05
C ARG A 693 11.67 -1.67 -1.30
N GLU A 694 11.78 -0.36 -1.53
CA GLU A 694 12.59 0.11 -2.65
C GLU A 694 14.04 -0.32 -2.39
N PRO A 695 14.70 -1.00 -3.35
CA PRO A 695 16.13 -1.18 -3.26
C PRO A 695 16.74 0.22 -3.16
N VAL A 696 17.49 0.48 -2.09
CA VAL A 696 18.31 1.70 -1.96
C VAL A 696 19.12 1.79 -3.25
N CYS A 697 18.96 2.88 -4.02
CA CYS A 697 19.52 3.05 -5.37
C CYS A 697 20.87 2.34 -5.54
N MET A 698 20.84 1.16 -6.17
CA MET A 698 22.04 0.39 -6.50
C MET A 698 22.52 0.87 -7.87
N ASN A 699 23.80 1.19 -7.99
CA ASN A 699 24.44 1.50 -9.27
C ASN A 699 24.18 0.36 -10.27
N GLU A 700 23.90 0.70 -11.53
CA GLU A 700 23.60 -0.26 -12.62
C GLU A 700 24.72 -1.28 -12.91
N ASN A 701 25.84 -1.24 -12.18
CA ASN A 701 27.03 -2.07 -12.37
C ASN A 701 27.27 -3.13 -11.27
N SER A 702 26.38 -3.31 -10.29
CA SER A 702 26.58 -4.34 -9.25
C SER A 702 26.06 -5.72 -9.69
N GLU A 703 26.87 -6.77 -9.50
CA GLU A 703 26.54 -8.15 -9.87
C GLU A 703 25.36 -8.75 -9.08
N PRO A 704 24.65 -9.76 -9.64
CA PRO A 704 23.42 -10.32 -9.06
C PRO A 704 23.56 -11.07 -7.73
N GLU A 705 24.76 -11.49 -7.36
CA GLU A 705 24.98 -12.31 -6.15
C GLU A 705 24.85 -11.52 -4.84
N SER A 706 24.87 -10.19 -4.89
CA SER A 706 24.71 -9.35 -3.69
C SER A 706 23.25 -9.13 -3.26
N TRP A 707 22.30 -9.88 -3.82
CA TRP A 707 20.85 -9.70 -3.62
C TRP A 707 20.26 -10.57 -2.49
N PHE A 708 21.03 -11.52 -1.95
CA PHE A 708 20.59 -12.50 -0.94
C PHE A 708 20.84 -12.05 0.50
#